data_AF-A0A7H4GQK3-F1
#
_entry.id   AF-A0A7H4GQK3-F1
#
_cell.length_a   1.000
_cell.length_b   1.000
_cell.length_c   1.000
_cell.angle_alpha   90.00
_cell.angle_beta   90.00
_cell.angle_gamma   90.00
#
_symmetry.space_group_name_H-M   'P 1'
#
loop_
_entity.id
_entity.type
_entity.pdbx_description
1 polymer ?
#
loop_
_entity_poly.entity_id
_entity_poly.type
_entity_poly.pdbx_seq_one_letter_code
_entity_poly.pdbx_strand_id
1 'polypeptide(L)'
;MARIRFVLGFSLLLTSAVVHANYVVNSNTDAPRSPSAAAGDCDTGNVVPAPGAGFEPECTLRAAIQTANLVDSGSLAIISFASHIPTSGGNTVFTPATALPDIETPIRIDGTSHPNYDPQDGFPRVILDGNSLTESAHGLRITADGSFSEIISLNIIRFSSGAGIQMTNADNVLVGQSQIGQFLGSNVPAPNNWGIRILNGNNNQIGGTSQFAPPIGPWRNVISGNTASGIEIAGDNNRLGRNHIGVSPIGDQPTPNGAVGVSILGGQGNEIGHPQGRSVIAANGGGDVLILQSASQTLIRCSFIGTNAAGDGLLSPGPEPAIEVVGNGHTIGQQGCANRIAGQVAIGRDGQFPESANFNTVEYNFVGTNPDGDDLGTDQTGIFVLDGEGNEILHNTVGFALTGIGLGVNTVNNFVRSNFVGVNADGDALPVMFSAIRDAGQGNGNNIGGSQEAWGNVVGHAAIGIELAADSTLSRVEGNLVGVTPGGAPAPVTHGIQASGSQHQIGTIGTGNRVGHATLSGIRLMPGSADVSVADNRIGTEPMLDGGFGSDAIGIRVSGADHQIGSFNYIGGMDRGIRVFEGTHDIFDNRLGIDEVLQAYPIATHGILLGNGSSSVRVIGNWIGHSTRGIRINSSSPFAVVGNNWVGVTPDGDDIGNTLYGLYTTGSGTMVGVDPSTSDSMPNVFGFNGSGGGVRVGSDNAQVINNYIGSTPAGLTVPNGGEAGLIILESPQNVRIGLSAEISQNIIRGNAGHGISVRSAGPDVEIGVNSIRGNGGHGILIGQGVSDVVMQSSVDPSLGSLDFYGNEGSAIAFDPDAGAGNSIRRVLQRRHDKGIDLGPGGRDQDPGDADTGPNNLQNYPEFDELASGFNPDAGNVEIRFRVDSAPGNSAYPIVVDVYRSDPAGSGLLMGWIGTVVYEQADAQEFVEVSLTPVPGTQTPEAESWFVAVATDNLGNSSEVSEPFGGPPRYTIGGVVNNLAGNGMNPLVLQNNGGDDLDITQAGTFSFQFDTPVPDGFTYEVSVSQQPDGQSCTVSNGSGTVDGDDVNDVQVICDALGDVIFTDRFEFDPILR
;
A
#
# COMPACT_ATOMS: atom_id res chain seq x y z
N MET A 1 -2.15 -28.46 -28.41
CA MET A 1 -2.23 -29.76 -29.12
C MET A 1 -2.20 -29.51 -30.64
N ALA A 2 -1.03 -29.68 -31.26
CA ALA A 2 -0.82 -29.82 -32.71
C ALA A 2 0.68 -30.10 -32.92
N ARG A 3 1.17 -31.20 -32.34
CA ARG A 3 2.50 -31.77 -32.64
C ARG A 3 2.26 -32.99 -33.52
N ILE A 4 3.23 -33.28 -34.40
CA ILE A 4 3.32 -34.38 -35.38
C ILE A 4 2.91 -33.96 -36.80
N ARG A 5 3.83 -33.28 -37.50
CA ARG A 5 4.08 -33.42 -38.94
C ARG A 5 5.55 -33.09 -39.25
N PHE A 6 6.45 -33.97 -38.82
CA PHE A 6 7.76 -34.15 -39.44
C PHE A 6 8.06 -35.65 -39.36
N VAL A 7 8.66 -36.20 -40.42
CA VAL A 7 8.92 -37.64 -40.65
C VAL A 7 7.73 -38.43 -41.21
N LEU A 8 7.45 -38.26 -42.51
CA LEU A 8 6.99 -39.30 -43.47
C LEU A 8 6.53 -38.60 -44.77
N GLY A 9 7.50 -38.11 -45.54
CA GLY A 9 7.26 -37.45 -46.82
C GLY A 9 8.37 -37.69 -47.85
N PHE A 10 9.18 -38.74 -47.66
CA PHE A 10 10.18 -39.20 -48.61
C PHE A 10 10.17 -40.73 -48.64
N SER A 11 9.15 -41.30 -49.28
CA SER A 11 9.18 -42.69 -49.74
C SER A 11 8.17 -42.87 -50.86
N LEU A 12 8.58 -42.42 -52.06
CA LEU A 12 8.44 -43.10 -53.36
C LEU A 12 8.67 -42.06 -54.47
N LEU A 13 9.93 -41.74 -54.74
CA LEU A 13 10.38 -41.31 -56.07
C LEU A 13 11.72 -42.00 -56.31
N LEU A 14 11.86 -42.54 -57.51
CA LEU A 14 12.90 -43.48 -57.91
C LEU A 14 14.31 -42.99 -57.53
N THR A 15 15.13 -43.93 -57.05
CA THR A 15 16.58 -43.76 -56.84
C THR A 15 17.28 -43.48 -58.17
N SER A 16 17.49 -42.22 -58.50
CA SER A 16 18.67 -41.81 -59.25
C SER A 16 19.77 -41.56 -58.22
N ALA A 17 20.84 -42.36 -58.24
CA ALA A 17 22.03 -42.08 -57.44
C ALA A 17 22.52 -40.66 -57.78
N VAL A 18 22.58 -39.76 -56.79
CA VAL A 18 23.26 -38.48 -56.95
C VAL A 18 24.72 -38.81 -57.23
N VAL A 19 25.18 -38.56 -58.45
CA VAL A 19 26.59 -38.70 -58.82
C VAL A 19 27.31 -37.53 -58.18
N HIS A 20 28.10 -37.79 -57.15
CA HIS A 20 28.97 -36.78 -56.54
C HIS A 20 30.25 -36.69 -57.38
N ALA A 21 30.57 -35.51 -57.89
CA ALA A 21 31.87 -35.26 -58.53
C ALA A 21 32.89 -34.95 -57.42
N ASN A 22 33.94 -35.76 -57.30
CA ASN A 22 34.99 -35.56 -56.30
C ASN A 22 36.20 -34.88 -56.95
N TYR A 23 36.62 -33.76 -56.38
CA TYR A 23 37.81 -33.02 -56.79
C TYR A 23 38.83 -33.01 -55.67
N VAL A 24 40.06 -33.47 -55.96
CA VAL A 24 41.11 -33.62 -54.95
C VAL A 24 42.19 -32.57 -55.20
N VAL A 25 42.27 -31.58 -54.31
CA VAL A 25 43.30 -30.53 -54.34
C VAL A 25 44.63 -31.13 -53.89
N ASN A 26 45.64 -31.06 -54.76
CA ASN A 26 46.98 -31.62 -54.52
C ASN A 26 48.09 -30.56 -54.52
N SER A 27 47.77 -29.31 -54.85
CA SER A 27 48.70 -28.19 -54.88
C SER A 27 48.17 -26.98 -54.12
N ASN A 28 49.06 -26.27 -53.43
CA ASN A 28 48.76 -25.03 -52.71
C ASN A 28 49.09 -23.76 -53.53
N THR A 29 49.42 -23.90 -54.82
CA THR A 29 49.56 -22.77 -55.74
C THR A 29 48.18 -22.24 -56.17
N ASP A 30 48.15 -21.21 -57.03
CA ASP A 30 46.92 -20.53 -57.48
C ASP A 30 46.71 -20.56 -59.01
N ALA A 31 47.16 -21.64 -59.68
CA ALA A 31 46.94 -21.82 -61.11
C ALA A 31 45.44 -21.99 -61.45
N PRO A 32 44.92 -21.41 -62.56
CA PRO A 32 43.55 -21.66 -63.03
C PRO A 32 43.41 -23.06 -63.66
N ARG A 33 42.17 -23.48 -63.92
CA ARG A 33 41.85 -24.72 -64.65
C ARG A 33 42.57 -24.78 -66.02
N SER A 34 43.16 -25.93 -66.34
CA SER A 34 43.73 -26.20 -67.67
C SER A 34 42.65 -26.60 -68.69
N PRO A 35 42.62 -26.02 -69.91
CA PRO A 35 41.61 -26.32 -70.93
C PRO A 35 41.86 -27.61 -71.74
N SER A 36 42.95 -28.36 -71.53
CA SER A 36 43.28 -29.53 -72.34
C SER A 36 42.78 -30.85 -71.72
N ALA A 37 41.86 -31.54 -72.39
CA ALA A 37 41.32 -32.85 -72.00
C ALA A 37 42.37 -34.00 -71.85
N ALA A 38 43.63 -33.76 -72.21
CA ALA A 38 44.73 -34.70 -72.03
C ALA A 38 45.38 -34.65 -70.63
N ALA A 39 44.97 -33.71 -69.76
CA ALA A 39 45.51 -33.54 -68.42
C ALA A 39 44.59 -34.09 -67.31
N GLY A 40 43.40 -34.62 -67.61
CA GLY A 40 42.39 -34.89 -66.58
C GLY A 40 41.86 -33.57 -66.00
N ASP A 41 40.55 -33.48 -65.80
CA ASP A 41 40.03 -32.45 -64.90
C ASP A 41 40.59 -32.69 -63.49
N CYS A 42 40.29 -31.84 -62.50
CA CYS A 42 40.64 -32.03 -61.07
C CYS A 42 40.13 -33.37 -60.44
N ASP A 43 39.82 -34.38 -61.24
CA ASP A 43 39.38 -35.73 -60.93
C ASP A 43 40.57 -36.70 -61.05
N THR A 44 41.48 -36.66 -60.08
CA THR A 44 42.39 -37.78 -59.84
C THR A 44 42.02 -38.37 -58.48
N GLY A 45 41.12 -39.36 -58.49
CA GLY A 45 40.90 -40.19 -57.31
C GLY A 45 42.24 -40.64 -56.72
N ASN A 46 42.33 -40.75 -55.39
CA ASN A 46 43.55 -41.01 -54.59
C ASN A 46 44.52 -42.09 -55.14
N VAL A 47 45.24 -41.82 -56.22
CA VAL A 47 46.27 -42.71 -56.77
C VAL A 47 47.61 -42.05 -56.53
N VAL A 48 48.39 -42.64 -55.61
CA VAL A 48 49.80 -42.32 -55.44
C VAL A 48 50.55 -42.89 -56.65
N PRO A 49 51.31 -42.10 -57.44
CA PRO A 49 52.16 -42.70 -58.46
C PRO A 49 53.26 -43.53 -57.79
N ALA A 50 53.45 -44.76 -58.24
CA ALA A 50 54.70 -45.46 -57.98
C ALA A 50 55.88 -44.64 -58.54
N PRO A 51 57.08 -44.68 -57.92
CA PRO A 51 58.21 -43.87 -58.36
C PRO A 51 58.53 -44.12 -59.85
N GLY A 52 58.27 -43.13 -60.72
CA GLY A 52 58.56 -43.19 -62.16
C GLY A 52 57.36 -43.16 -63.12
N ALA A 53 56.11 -43.10 -62.66
CA ALA A 53 54.95 -42.84 -63.51
C ALA A 53 54.64 -41.32 -63.61
N GLY A 54 54.10 -40.88 -64.76
CA GLY A 54 54.01 -39.48 -65.21
C GLY A 54 53.26 -38.50 -64.29
N PHE A 55 53.43 -37.20 -64.61
CA PHE A 55 52.87 -36.04 -63.91
C PHE A 55 51.39 -36.23 -63.53
N GLU A 56 51.09 -36.21 -62.23
CA GLU A 56 49.74 -35.88 -61.76
C GLU A 56 49.45 -34.43 -62.21
N PRO A 57 48.29 -34.17 -62.81
CA PRO A 57 47.87 -32.80 -63.11
C PRO A 57 47.77 -32.00 -61.80
N GLU A 58 48.30 -30.78 -61.85
CA GLU A 58 48.16 -29.85 -60.74
C GLU A 58 46.69 -29.44 -60.59
N CYS A 59 46.08 -29.80 -59.46
CA CYS A 59 44.77 -29.32 -59.07
C CYS A 59 44.92 -28.39 -57.86
N THR A 60 44.78 -27.09 -58.12
CA THR A 60 44.70 -26.03 -57.10
C THR A 60 43.27 -25.88 -56.60
N LEU A 61 43.08 -25.19 -55.47
CA LEU A 61 41.73 -24.84 -54.99
C LEU A 61 40.94 -24.01 -56.03
N ARG A 62 41.61 -23.08 -56.72
CA ARG A 62 41.01 -22.29 -57.81
C ARG A 62 40.53 -23.20 -58.94
N ALA A 63 41.38 -24.10 -59.42
CA ALA A 63 41.04 -25.02 -60.49
C ALA A 63 39.90 -25.97 -60.08
N ALA A 64 39.88 -26.43 -58.83
CA ALA A 64 38.82 -27.27 -58.28
C ALA A 64 37.46 -26.55 -58.29
N ILE A 65 37.40 -25.29 -57.82
CA ILE A 65 36.16 -24.49 -57.84
C ILE A 65 35.70 -24.24 -59.29
N GLN A 66 36.60 -23.84 -60.19
CA GLN A 66 36.27 -23.64 -61.61
C GLN A 66 35.78 -24.93 -62.28
N THR A 67 36.28 -26.08 -61.84
CA THR A 67 35.86 -27.38 -62.38
C THR A 67 34.50 -27.78 -61.83
N ALA A 68 34.26 -27.57 -60.54
CA ALA A 68 32.97 -27.80 -59.89
C ALA A 68 31.86 -26.97 -60.55
N ASN A 69 32.12 -25.70 -60.89
CA ASN A 69 31.14 -24.84 -61.55
C ASN A 69 30.72 -25.29 -62.97
N LEU A 70 31.42 -26.26 -63.58
CA LEU A 70 30.98 -26.83 -64.86
C LEU A 70 30.05 -28.05 -64.70
N VAL A 71 29.79 -28.50 -63.47
CA VAL A 71 28.88 -29.62 -63.19
C VAL A 71 27.43 -29.14 -63.22
N ASP A 72 26.52 -29.97 -63.74
CA ASP A 72 25.08 -29.65 -63.75
C ASP A 72 24.56 -29.32 -62.34
N SER A 73 23.75 -28.26 -62.22
CA SER A 73 23.25 -27.66 -60.98
C SER A 73 22.41 -28.56 -60.05
N GLY A 74 22.22 -29.84 -60.42
CA GLY A 74 21.56 -30.86 -59.60
C GLY A 74 22.50 -31.84 -58.88
N SER A 75 23.83 -31.73 -59.05
CA SER A 75 24.82 -32.61 -58.43
C SER A 75 25.70 -31.85 -57.43
N LEU A 76 26.00 -32.47 -56.28
CA LEU A 76 26.91 -31.90 -55.27
C LEU A 76 28.37 -32.22 -55.65
N ALA A 77 29.19 -31.18 -55.83
CA ALA A 77 30.63 -31.33 -56.04
C ALA A 77 31.40 -31.33 -54.72
N ILE A 78 32.23 -32.32 -54.46
CA ILE A 78 33.00 -32.45 -53.22
C ILE A 78 34.47 -32.09 -53.49
N ILE A 79 34.97 -31.05 -52.84
CA ILE A 79 36.36 -30.65 -52.84
C ILE A 79 37.03 -31.20 -51.58
N SER A 80 38.08 -32.00 -51.77
CA SER A 80 38.88 -32.64 -50.72
C SER A 80 40.38 -32.40 -50.92
N PHE A 81 41.21 -32.77 -49.95
CA PHE A 81 42.64 -32.49 -49.96
C PHE A 81 43.47 -33.79 -50.04
N ALA A 82 44.44 -33.83 -50.95
CA ALA A 82 45.25 -35.02 -51.20
C ALA A 82 46.13 -35.37 -49.99
N SER A 83 46.42 -36.65 -49.81
CA SER A 83 47.32 -37.13 -48.74
C SER A 83 48.75 -36.59 -48.84
N HIS A 84 49.15 -36.09 -50.02
CA HIS A 84 50.48 -35.57 -50.32
C HIS A 84 50.48 -34.04 -50.54
N ILE A 85 49.40 -33.34 -50.18
CA ILE A 85 49.31 -31.89 -50.33
C ILE A 85 50.48 -31.19 -49.60
N PRO A 86 51.09 -30.13 -50.18
CA PRO A 86 52.18 -29.41 -49.52
C PRO A 86 51.76 -28.82 -48.17
N THR A 87 52.53 -29.11 -47.13
CA THR A 87 52.29 -28.57 -45.78
C THR A 87 53.50 -27.81 -45.25
N SER A 88 53.25 -26.74 -44.50
CA SER A 88 54.22 -26.02 -43.68
C SER A 88 53.75 -26.04 -42.23
N GLY A 89 54.56 -26.58 -41.32
CA GLY A 89 54.20 -26.71 -39.91
C GLY A 89 52.93 -27.55 -39.65
N GLY A 90 52.60 -28.47 -40.57
CA GLY A 90 51.40 -29.31 -40.49
C GLY A 90 50.15 -28.73 -41.18
N ASN A 91 50.19 -27.47 -41.64
CA ASN A 91 49.07 -26.79 -42.32
C ASN A 91 49.36 -26.56 -43.80
N THR A 92 48.32 -26.45 -44.62
CA THR A 92 48.43 -25.96 -46.00
C THR A 92 47.90 -24.54 -46.11
N VAL A 93 48.74 -23.63 -46.60
CA VAL A 93 48.38 -22.23 -46.84
C VAL A 93 48.21 -21.99 -48.34
N PHE A 94 47.02 -21.51 -48.71
CA PHE A 94 46.67 -21.02 -50.04
C PHE A 94 46.74 -19.49 -50.03
N THR A 95 47.54 -18.92 -50.93
CA THR A 95 47.68 -17.46 -51.10
C THR A 95 47.20 -17.05 -52.50
N PRO A 96 45.91 -16.75 -52.68
CA PRO A 96 45.38 -16.36 -53.98
C PRO A 96 46.08 -15.10 -54.52
N ALA A 97 46.45 -15.10 -55.80
CA ALA A 97 47.04 -13.95 -56.50
C ALA A 97 45.97 -12.99 -57.03
N THR A 98 44.78 -13.49 -57.31
CA THR A 98 43.55 -12.73 -57.67
C THR A 98 42.36 -13.29 -56.91
N ALA A 99 41.21 -12.61 -56.95
CA ALA A 99 39.97 -13.11 -56.34
C ALA A 99 39.71 -14.58 -56.74
N LEU A 100 39.39 -15.43 -55.76
CA LEU A 100 38.97 -16.81 -56.06
C LEU A 100 37.68 -16.78 -56.90
N PRO A 101 37.47 -17.77 -57.77
CA PRO A 101 36.25 -17.87 -58.57
C PRO A 101 35.01 -17.94 -57.68
N ASP A 102 33.92 -17.30 -58.11
CA ASP A 102 32.62 -17.45 -57.48
C ASP A 102 32.18 -18.91 -57.48
N ILE A 103 31.50 -19.36 -56.44
CA ILE A 103 30.88 -20.68 -56.34
C ILE A 103 29.47 -20.57 -56.92
N GLU A 104 29.27 -21.16 -58.10
CA GLU A 104 28.03 -21.06 -58.89
C GLU A 104 27.30 -22.41 -58.97
N THR A 105 27.75 -23.42 -58.24
CA THR A 105 27.11 -24.75 -58.14
C THR A 105 27.18 -25.24 -56.70
N PRO A 106 26.28 -26.14 -56.26
CA PRO A 106 26.35 -26.71 -54.92
C PRO A 106 27.68 -27.44 -54.70
N ILE A 107 28.49 -26.98 -53.75
CA ILE A 107 29.77 -27.62 -53.41
C ILE A 107 29.90 -27.97 -51.94
N ARG A 108 30.72 -28.98 -51.64
CA ARG A 108 31.23 -29.25 -50.29
C ARG A 108 32.74 -29.06 -50.28
N ILE A 109 33.24 -28.06 -49.58
CA ILE A 109 34.68 -27.93 -49.29
C ILE A 109 34.96 -28.59 -47.94
N ASP A 110 35.59 -29.77 -47.97
CA ASP A 110 35.82 -30.59 -46.79
C ASP A 110 37.27 -30.46 -46.28
N GLY A 111 37.51 -29.49 -45.39
CA GLY A 111 38.80 -29.30 -44.72
C GLY A 111 39.19 -30.46 -43.80
N THR A 112 38.24 -31.29 -43.36
CA THR A 112 38.53 -32.48 -42.52
C THR A 112 39.19 -33.61 -43.31
N SER A 113 39.13 -33.55 -44.64
CA SER A 113 39.85 -34.46 -45.52
C SER A 113 41.36 -34.22 -45.57
N HIS A 114 41.86 -33.11 -45.01
CA HIS A 114 43.29 -32.81 -44.97
C HIS A 114 44.06 -33.89 -44.17
N PRO A 115 45.22 -34.37 -44.65
CA PRO A 115 45.92 -35.52 -44.04
C PRO A 115 46.35 -35.31 -42.59
N ASN A 116 46.60 -34.07 -42.18
CA ASN A 116 46.98 -33.72 -40.81
C ASN A 116 45.79 -33.23 -39.95
N TYR A 117 44.56 -33.32 -40.43
CA TYR A 117 43.39 -32.98 -39.61
C TYR A 117 43.26 -33.99 -38.48
N ASP A 118 43.16 -33.49 -37.24
CA ASP A 118 42.94 -34.32 -36.06
C ASP A 118 41.52 -34.08 -35.53
N PRO A 119 40.61 -35.07 -35.58
CA PRO A 119 39.29 -34.95 -34.98
C PRO A 119 39.31 -34.68 -33.47
N GLN A 120 40.43 -34.97 -32.78
CA GLN A 120 40.59 -34.74 -31.34
C GLN A 120 40.89 -33.29 -30.98
N ASP A 121 41.50 -32.50 -31.87
CA ASP A 121 41.68 -31.06 -31.66
C ASP A 121 40.72 -30.20 -32.49
N GLY A 122 40.20 -30.80 -33.58
CA GLY A 122 39.22 -30.23 -34.48
C GLY A 122 39.65 -28.98 -35.24
N PHE A 123 40.90 -28.52 -35.07
CA PHE A 123 41.39 -27.28 -35.66
C PHE A 123 41.54 -27.42 -37.19
N PRO A 124 41.19 -26.37 -37.95
CA PRO A 124 41.34 -26.39 -39.40
C PRO A 124 42.83 -26.44 -39.79
N ARG A 125 43.15 -27.21 -40.83
CA ARG A 125 44.51 -27.31 -41.39
C ARG A 125 44.68 -26.62 -42.73
N VAL A 126 43.56 -26.21 -43.31
CA VAL A 126 43.50 -25.51 -44.60
C VAL A 126 43.33 -24.02 -44.33
N ILE A 127 44.30 -23.22 -44.75
CA ILE A 127 44.35 -21.78 -44.52
C ILE A 127 44.21 -21.06 -45.87
N LEU A 128 43.17 -20.24 -46.02
CA LEU A 128 43.00 -19.29 -47.11
C LEU A 128 43.47 -17.92 -46.65
N ASP A 129 44.51 -17.39 -47.31
CA ASP A 129 45.23 -16.21 -46.86
C ASP A 129 45.28 -15.13 -47.94
N GLY A 130 44.48 -14.07 -47.76
CA GLY A 130 44.31 -12.99 -48.74
C GLY A 130 45.46 -11.98 -48.83
N ASN A 131 46.57 -12.16 -48.10
CA ASN A 131 47.62 -11.14 -47.97
C ASN A 131 48.36 -10.77 -49.26
N SER A 132 48.24 -11.58 -50.31
CA SER A 132 48.84 -11.30 -51.63
C SER A 132 47.90 -10.52 -52.57
N LEU A 133 46.64 -10.29 -52.17
CA LEU A 133 45.64 -9.63 -53.00
C LEU A 133 45.81 -8.11 -52.98
N THR A 134 45.70 -7.50 -54.17
CA THR A 134 45.70 -6.03 -54.34
C THR A 134 44.34 -5.47 -54.73
N GLU A 135 43.36 -6.34 -54.98
CA GLU A 135 41.99 -6.00 -55.39
C GLU A 135 40.96 -6.31 -54.31
N SER A 136 39.73 -5.84 -54.50
CA SER A 136 38.62 -6.18 -53.60
C SER A 136 38.21 -7.63 -53.82
N ALA A 137 38.30 -8.46 -52.78
CA ALA A 137 38.03 -9.88 -52.89
C ALA A 137 37.49 -10.49 -51.58
N HIS A 138 36.74 -11.56 -51.74
CA HIS A 138 36.24 -12.40 -50.65
C HIS A 138 37.10 -13.66 -50.53
N GLY A 139 37.15 -14.24 -49.33
CA GLY A 139 37.77 -15.55 -49.16
C GLY A 139 37.05 -16.62 -49.96
N LEU A 140 35.73 -16.70 -49.79
CA LEU A 140 34.83 -17.48 -50.63
C LEU A 140 33.57 -16.66 -50.92
N ARG A 141 33.06 -16.72 -52.15
CA ARG A 141 31.79 -16.08 -52.54
C ARG A 141 30.87 -17.12 -53.16
N ILE A 142 29.72 -17.34 -52.52
CA ILE A 142 28.70 -18.28 -52.99
C ILE A 142 27.54 -17.48 -53.59
N THR A 143 27.30 -17.71 -54.89
CA THR A 143 26.27 -17.01 -55.67
C THR A 143 24.98 -17.84 -55.71
N ALA A 144 23.90 -17.28 -56.25
CA ALA A 144 22.54 -17.86 -56.22
C ALA A 144 22.51 -19.36 -56.61
N ASP A 145 23.23 -19.72 -57.67
CA ASP A 145 23.27 -21.09 -58.21
C ASP A 145 24.10 -22.06 -57.34
N GLY A 146 24.86 -21.54 -56.37
CA GLY A 146 25.64 -22.31 -55.39
C GLY A 146 24.90 -22.75 -54.14
N SER A 147 23.56 -22.70 -54.11
CA SER A 147 22.73 -23.10 -52.94
C SER A 147 23.03 -24.53 -52.48
N PHE A 148 22.78 -24.85 -51.21
CA PHE A 148 23.14 -26.14 -50.57
C PHE A 148 24.64 -26.40 -50.41
N SER A 149 25.49 -25.38 -50.50
CA SER A 149 26.93 -25.57 -50.30
C SER A 149 27.29 -25.82 -48.83
N GLU A 150 28.28 -26.69 -48.61
CA GLU A 150 28.81 -27.05 -47.30
C GLU A 150 30.28 -26.62 -47.17
N ILE A 151 30.61 -25.82 -46.16
CA ILE A 151 31.99 -25.42 -45.87
C ILE A 151 32.38 -26.01 -44.51
N ILE A 152 33.45 -26.79 -44.48
CA ILE A 152 33.86 -27.56 -43.30
C ILE A 152 35.33 -27.29 -42.95
N SER A 153 35.58 -26.82 -41.73
CA SER A 153 36.92 -26.71 -41.12
C SER A 153 37.98 -25.96 -41.95
N LEU A 154 37.73 -24.68 -42.25
CA LEU A 154 38.70 -23.79 -42.92
C LEU A 154 39.17 -22.65 -42.01
N ASN A 155 40.41 -22.19 -42.18
CA ASN A 155 40.88 -20.91 -41.63
C ASN A 155 40.93 -19.86 -42.74
N ILE A 156 40.22 -18.73 -42.60
CA ILE A 156 40.12 -17.69 -43.64
C ILE A 156 40.53 -16.34 -43.06
N ILE A 157 41.61 -15.77 -43.58
CA ILE A 157 42.26 -14.60 -42.98
C ILE A 157 42.75 -13.59 -44.03
N ARG A 158 42.90 -12.33 -43.59
CA ARG A 158 43.54 -11.23 -44.33
C ARG A 158 42.85 -10.82 -45.65
N PHE A 159 41.54 -11.03 -45.79
CA PHE A 159 40.72 -10.45 -46.86
C PHE A 159 40.23 -9.05 -46.45
N SER A 160 41.14 -8.08 -46.42
CA SER A 160 40.92 -6.77 -45.78
C SER A 160 39.83 -5.90 -46.41
N SER A 161 39.47 -6.14 -47.67
CA SER A 161 38.47 -5.39 -48.44
C SER A 161 37.09 -6.07 -48.49
N GLY A 162 37.02 -7.36 -48.16
CA GLY A 162 35.82 -8.18 -48.31
C GLY A 162 35.54 -9.09 -47.11
N ALA A 163 34.43 -9.82 -47.18
CA ALA A 163 34.12 -10.87 -46.22
C ALA A 163 35.06 -12.09 -46.36
N GLY A 164 35.34 -12.77 -45.26
CA GLY A 164 35.93 -14.11 -45.30
C GLY A 164 35.05 -15.07 -46.11
N ILE A 165 33.74 -15.05 -45.85
CA ILE A 165 32.73 -15.74 -46.68
C ILE A 165 31.57 -14.79 -46.99
N GLN A 166 31.22 -14.65 -48.27
CA GLN A 166 30.01 -13.96 -48.72
C GLN A 166 29.01 -14.95 -49.31
N MET A 167 27.73 -14.82 -48.93
CA MET A 167 26.63 -15.62 -49.45
C MET A 167 25.52 -14.72 -49.99
N THR A 168 25.07 -14.99 -51.21
CA THR A 168 23.88 -14.35 -51.81
C THR A 168 22.78 -15.35 -52.12
N ASN A 169 22.91 -16.58 -51.60
CA ASN A 169 22.17 -17.78 -51.97
C ASN A 169 21.66 -18.54 -50.72
N ALA A 170 20.89 -19.61 -50.92
CA ALA A 170 20.14 -20.25 -49.85
C ALA A 170 20.69 -21.62 -49.40
N ASP A 171 20.24 -22.06 -48.23
CA ASP A 171 20.39 -23.41 -47.70
C ASP A 171 21.84 -23.91 -47.51
N ASN A 172 22.81 -22.99 -47.36
CA ASN A 172 24.20 -23.35 -47.12
C ASN A 172 24.47 -23.73 -45.65
N VAL A 173 25.50 -24.54 -45.42
CA VAL A 173 25.91 -24.99 -44.08
C VAL A 173 27.40 -24.73 -43.86
N LEU A 174 27.75 -24.01 -42.79
CA LEU A 174 29.12 -23.82 -42.33
C LEU A 174 29.35 -24.52 -40.99
N VAL A 175 30.31 -25.45 -40.91
CA VAL A 175 30.56 -26.29 -39.73
C VAL A 175 32.05 -26.64 -39.55
N GLY A 176 32.38 -27.38 -38.48
CA GLY A 176 33.69 -28.04 -38.31
C GLY A 176 34.82 -27.18 -37.76
N GLN A 177 34.53 -26.21 -36.87
CA GLN A 177 35.52 -25.26 -36.30
C GLN A 177 36.24 -24.38 -37.30
N SER A 178 35.54 -23.91 -38.31
CA SER A 178 36.14 -22.90 -39.19
C SER A 178 36.54 -21.67 -38.35
N GLN A 179 37.73 -21.13 -38.61
CA GLN A 179 38.28 -19.95 -37.92
C GLN A 179 38.43 -18.79 -38.91
N ILE A 180 37.70 -17.71 -38.72
CA ILE A 180 37.57 -16.62 -39.70
C ILE A 180 37.95 -15.30 -39.03
N GLY A 181 39.05 -14.69 -39.50
CA GLY A 181 39.52 -13.37 -39.06
C GLY A 181 40.66 -13.37 -38.02
N GLN A 182 41.16 -14.54 -37.62
CA GLN A 182 42.28 -14.68 -36.68
C GLN A 182 43.25 -15.78 -37.11
N PHE A 183 44.51 -15.67 -36.69
CA PHE A 183 45.49 -16.72 -36.92
C PHE A 183 45.10 -18.00 -36.16
N LEU A 184 45.32 -19.14 -36.83
CA LEU A 184 44.94 -20.47 -36.35
C LEU A 184 45.32 -20.72 -34.88
N GLY A 185 44.33 -21.09 -34.07
CA GLY A 185 44.53 -21.49 -32.66
C GLY A 185 45.04 -20.38 -31.74
N SER A 186 45.05 -19.13 -32.21
CA SER A 186 45.55 -17.97 -31.46
C SER A 186 44.44 -16.96 -31.20
N ASN A 187 44.74 -15.98 -30.35
CA ASN A 187 43.91 -14.80 -30.12
C ASN A 187 44.47 -13.57 -30.88
N VAL A 188 45.27 -13.81 -31.92
CA VAL A 188 45.91 -12.74 -32.71
C VAL A 188 45.05 -12.46 -33.95
N PRO A 189 44.50 -11.23 -34.08
CA PRO A 189 43.70 -10.85 -35.24
C PRO A 189 44.49 -10.97 -36.56
N ALA A 190 43.84 -11.50 -37.58
CA ALA A 190 44.29 -11.59 -38.95
C ALA A 190 43.13 -11.15 -39.86
N PRO A 191 42.75 -9.86 -39.78
CA PRO A 191 41.42 -9.40 -40.09
C PRO A 191 41.02 -9.63 -41.54
N ASN A 192 39.82 -10.18 -41.74
CA ASN A 192 39.03 -9.85 -42.91
C ASN A 192 38.23 -8.57 -42.65
N ASN A 193 37.53 -8.03 -43.65
CA ASN A 193 36.61 -6.93 -43.37
C ASN A 193 35.41 -7.42 -42.54
N TRP A 194 34.58 -8.28 -43.13
CA TRP A 194 33.56 -9.04 -42.39
C TRP A 194 34.04 -10.48 -42.19
N GLY A 195 33.62 -11.14 -41.12
CA GLY A 195 33.82 -12.59 -41.02
C GLY A 195 32.95 -13.31 -42.07
N ILE A 196 31.64 -13.24 -41.88
CA ILE A 196 30.63 -13.84 -42.77
C ILE A 196 29.58 -12.79 -43.12
N ARG A 197 29.19 -12.71 -44.40
CA ARG A 197 28.21 -11.74 -44.89
C ARG A 197 27.14 -12.40 -45.76
N ILE A 198 25.89 -12.38 -45.30
CA ILE A 198 24.71 -12.95 -45.98
C ILE A 198 23.83 -11.80 -46.47
N LEU A 199 23.89 -11.50 -47.77
CA LEU A 199 23.22 -10.31 -48.33
C LEU A 199 21.76 -10.56 -48.72
N ASN A 200 21.46 -11.69 -49.37
CA ASN A 200 20.10 -12.06 -49.81
C ASN A 200 19.83 -13.56 -49.63
N GLY A 201 20.71 -14.25 -48.90
CA GLY A 201 20.65 -15.69 -48.72
C GLY A 201 19.69 -16.11 -47.62
N ASN A 202 18.85 -17.11 -47.89
CA ASN A 202 17.85 -17.61 -46.94
C ASN A 202 18.24 -18.98 -46.38
N ASN A 203 17.73 -19.34 -45.20
CA ASN A 203 17.88 -20.69 -44.61
C ASN A 203 19.33 -21.14 -44.40
N ASN A 204 20.31 -20.23 -44.37
CA ASN A 204 21.70 -20.60 -44.16
C ASN A 204 21.95 -20.96 -42.70
N GLN A 205 22.84 -21.92 -42.45
CA GLN A 205 23.17 -22.41 -41.12
C GLN A 205 24.64 -22.21 -40.81
N ILE A 206 24.94 -21.37 -39.82
CA ILE A 206 26.29 -21.13 -39.33
C ILE A 206 26.46 -21.85 -37.99
N GLY A 207 27.29 -22.89 -38.00
CA GLY A 207 27.48 -23.86 -36.91
C GLY A 207 26.32 -24.86 -36.73
N GLY A 208 25.60 -25.13 -37.82
CA GLY A 208 24.53 -26.13 -37.90
C GLY A 208 25.01 -27.59 -37.78
N THR A 209 24.21 -28.52 -38.29
CA THR A 209 24.54 -29.96 -38.32
C THR A 209 24.68 -30.43 -39.76
N SER A 210 25.85 -30.97 -40.13
CA SER A 210 26.04 -31.74 -41.37
C SER A 210 26.24 -33.22 -41.01
N GLN A 211 25.65 -34.11 -41.79
CA GLN A 211 25.85 -35.57 -41.67
C GLN A 211 27.29 -36.01 -41.99
N PHE A 212 28.09 -35.10 -42.56
CA PHE A 212 29.44 -35.35 -43.02
C PHE A 212 30.52 -34.69 -42.17
N ALA A 213 30.15 -33.83 -41.22
CA ALA A 213 31.08 -33.33 -40.21
C ALA A 213 31.34 -34.43 -39.16
N PRO A 214 32.51 -34.44 -38.49
CA PRO A 214 32.80 -35.37 -37.41
C PRO A 214 31.70 -35.36 -36.34
N PRO A 215 31.45 -36.47 -35.62
CA PRO A 215 30.52 -36.51 -34.49
C PRO A 215 30.83 -35.36 -33.54
N ILE A 216 29.79 -34.61 -33.22
CA ILE A 216 29.82 -33.30 -32.57
C ILE A 216 30.62 -33.35 -31.25
N GLY A 217 31.87 -32.86 -31.26
CA GLY A 217 32.68 -32.58 -30.07
C GLY A 217 32.36 -31.20 -29.47
N PRO A 218 33.11 -30.69 -28.46
CA PRO A 218 32.94 -29.35 -27.86
C PRO A 218 33.27 -28.18 -28.82
N TRP A 219 33.48 -28.51 -30.08
CA TRP A 219 34.15 -27.77 -31.12
C TRP A 219 33.20 -26.81 -31.85
N ARG A 220 33.54 -25.51 -31.87
CA ARG A 220 32.71 -24.41 -32.41
C ARG A 220 33.45 -23.64 -33.52
N ASN A 221 32.70 -23.06 -34.47
CA ASN A 221 33.31 -22.11 -35.42
C ASN A 221 33.70 -20.83 -34.67
N VAL A 222 34.77 -20.18 -35.12
CA VAL A 222 35.30 -18.96 -34.50
C VAL A 222 35.29 -17.84 -35.54
N ILE A 223 34.58 -16.75 -35.26
CA ILE A 223 34.42 -15.60 -36.15
C ILE A 223 34.80 -14.34 -35.37
N SER A 224 36.10 -14.03 -35.40
CA SER A 224 36.73 -13.12 -34.44
C SER A 224 37.87 -12.34 -35.13
N GLY A 225 38.22 -11.16 -34.61
CA GLY A 225 39.33 -10.37 -35.11
C GLY A 225 39.11 -9.68 -36.48
N ASN A 226 37.89 -9.60 -36.99
CA ASN A 226 37.56 -8.90 -38.24
C ASN A 226 37.42 -7.38 -37.99
N THR A 227 37.61 -6.53 -39.01
CA THR A 227 37.54 -5.06 -38.82
C THR A 227 36.12 -4.49 -38.77
N ALA A 228 35.15 -5.15 -39.40
CA ALA A 228 33.72 -4.83 -39.33
C ALA A 228 33.02 -5.86 -38.45
N SER A 229 31.80 -6.29 -38.83
CA SER A 229 31.04 -7.25 -38.04
C SER A 229 31.57 -8.67 -38.20
N GLY A 230 31.44 -9.48 -37.14
CA GLY A 230 31.71 -10.91 -37.23
C GLY A 230 30.80 -11.57 -38.26
N ILE A 231 29.48 -11.42 -38.07
CA ILE A 231 28.46 -11.93 -38.99
C ILE A 231 27.46 -10.81 -39.32
N GLU A 232 27.14 -10.64 -40.61
CA GLU A 232 26.13 -9.69 -41.08
C GLU A 232 25.06 -10.43 -41.92
N ILE A 233 23.79 -10.20 -41.63
CA ILE A 233 22.64 -10.90 -42.22
C ILE A 233 21.61 -9.89 -42.74
N ALA A 234 21.16 -10.06 -43.98
CA ALA A 234 20.04 -9.33 -44.57
C ALA A 234 18.96 -10.24 -45.18
N GLY A 235 19.19 -11.55 -45.29
CA GLY A 235 18.21 -12.54 -45.76
C GLY A 235 17.35 -13.16 -44.65
N ASP A 236 16.42 -14.02 -45.04
CA ASP A 236 15.41 -14.64 -44.17
C ASP A 236 15.83 -16.00 -43.59
N ASN A 237 15.30 -16.35 -42.42
CA ASN A 237 15.35 -17.70 -41.84
C ASN A 237 16.77 -18.28 -41.65
N ASN A 238 17.79 -17.43 -41.54
CA ASN A 238 19.16 -17.86 -41.29
C ASN A 238 19.34 -18.22 -39.82
N ARG A 239 20.16 -19.23 -39.53
CA ARG A 239 20.34 -19.78 -38.18
C ARG A 239 21.80 -19.79 -37.77
N LEU A 240 22.07 -19.34 -36.55
CA LEU A 240 23.41 -19.23 -35.99
C LEU A 240 23.53 -20.01 -34.67
N GLY A 241 23.99 -21.25 -34.71
CA GLY A 241 24.20 -22.07 -33.50
C GLY A 241 25.65 -22.50 -33.33
N ARG A 242 26.15 -22.66 -32.11
CA ARG A 242 27.50 -23.22 -31.84
C ARG A 242 28.67 -22.42 -32.42
N ASN A 243 28.66 -21.10 -32.27
CA ASN A 243 29.76 -20.24 -32.73
C ASN A 243 30.38 -19.48 -31.56
N HIS A 244 31.66 -19.14 -31.72
CA HIS A 244 32.42 -18.22 -30.88
C HIS A 244 32.68 -16.96 -31.72
N ILE A 245 32.17 -15.82 -31.29
CA ILE A 245 32.18 -14.58 -32.07
C ILE A 245 32.75 -13.46 -31.20
N GLY A 246 33.86 -12.87 -31.64
CA GLY A 246 34.58 -11.84 -30.87
C GLY A 246 35.42 -12.38 -29.71
N VAL A 247 35.51 -13.71 -29.58
CA VAL A 247 36.29 -14.39 -28.55
C VAL A 247 37.26 -15.40 -29.14
N SER A 248 38.20 -15.85 -28.32
CA SER A 248 39.15 -16.93 -28.59
C SER A 248 38.48 -18.23 -29.04
N PRO A 249 39.24 -19.18 -29.62
CA PRO A 249 38.68 -20.48 -30.01
C PRO A 249 37.99 -21.27 -28.89
N ILE A 250 38.46 -21.15 -27.66
CA ILE A 250 37.86 -21.80 -26.49
C ILE A 250 36.77 -20.93 -25.81
N GLY A 251 36.70 -19.65 -26.18
CA GLY A 251 35.66 -18.72 -25.75
C GLY A 251 35.85 -18.12 -24.36
N ASP A 252 37.09 -18.06 -23.86
CA ASP A 252 37.43 -17.54 -22.53
C ASP A 252 38.16 -16.18 -22.55
N GLN A 253 38.76 -15.80 -23.68
CA GLN A 253 39.46 -14.53 -23.86
C GLN A 253 38.88 -13.71 -25.03
N PRO A 254 38.93 -12.37 -24.96
CA PRO A 254 38.45 -11.49 -26.03
C PRO A 254 39.37 -11.54 -27.27
N THR A 255 38.77 -11.54 -28.46
CA THR A 255 39.42 -11.35 -29.77
C THR A 255 38.43 -10.59 -30.66
N PRO A 256 38.21 -9.30 -30.35
CA PRO A 256 37.02 -8.58 -30.76
C PRO A 256 36.93 -8.39 -32.28
N ASN A 257 35.71 -8.41 -32.82
CA ASN A 257 35.45 -7.80 -34.11
C ASN A 257 35.34 -6.27 -33.94
N GLY A 258 35.72 -5.50 -34.95
CA GLY A 258 35.84 -4.03 -34.86
C GLY A 258 34.50 -3.28 -34.82
N ALA A 259 33.42 -3.89 -35.33
CA ALA A 259 32.05 -3.39 -35.17
C ALA A 259 31.25 -4.33 -34.23
N VAL A 260 30.09 -4.84 -34.67
CA VAL A 260 29.26 -5.74 -33.85
C VAL A 260 29.61 -7.22 -34.04
N GLY A 261 29.31 -8.06 -33.05
CA GLY A 261 29.45 -9.51 -33.21
C GLY A 261 28.55 -10.05 -34.33
N VAL A 262 27.24 -9.80 -34.20
CA VAL A 262 26.20 -10.18 -35.17
C VAL A 262 25.33 -8.98 -35.49
N SER A 263 25.24 -8.62 -36.78
CA SER A 263 24.35 -7.57 -37.29
C SER A 263 23.24 -8.16 -38.16
N ILE A 264 21.99 -7.86 -37.86
CA ILE A 264 20.84 -8.19 -38.71
C ILE A 264 20.31 -6.90 -39.31
N LEU A 265 20.62 -6.68 -40.59
CA LEU A 265 20.20 -5.50 -41.34
C LEU A 265 18.73 -5.60 -41.78
N GLY A 266 18.24 -6.81 -42.02
CA GLY A 266 16.90 -7.07 -42.55
C GLY A 266 16.55 -8.56 -42.55
N GLY A 267 15.40 -8.87 -43.14
CA GLY A 267 14.87 -10.22 -43.26
C GLY A 267 14.07 -10.67 -42.02
N GLN A 268 13.33 -11.76 -42.17
CA GLN A 268 12.44 -12.31 -41.15
C GLN A 268 12.86 -13.71 -40.67
N GLY A 269 12.52 -14.06 -39.43
CA GLY A 269 12.65 -15.43 -38.93
C GLY A 269 14.09 -15.89 -38.67
N ASN A 270 15.04 -14.95 -38.58
CA ASN A 270 16.44 -15.27 -38.27
C ASN A 270 16.60 -15.77 -36.83
N GLU A 271 17.49 -16.73 -36.58
CA GLU A 271 17.69 -17.34 -35.27
C GLU A 271 19.15 -17.23 -34.81
N ILE A 272 19.36 -16.73 -33.58
CA ILE A 272 20.66 -16.71 -32.90
C ILE A 272 20.62 -17.66 -31.70
N GLY A 273 21.50 -18.66 -31.75
CA GLY A 273 21.69 -19.74 -30.78
C GLY A 273 20.94 -21.03 -31.11
N HIS A 274 21.19 -22.08 -30.34
CA HIS A 274 20.62 -23.41 -30.59
C HIS A 274 20.59 -24.30 -29.32
N PRO A 275 19.54 -25.11 -29.07
CA PRO A 275 19.43 -25.93 -27.86
C PRO A 275 20.54 -26.97 -27.69
N GLN A 276 21.05 -27.52 -28.79
CA GLN A 276 22.11 -28.53 -28.77
C GLN A 276 23.54 -27.92 -28.76
N GLY A 277 23.67 -26.61 -28.55
CA GLY A 277 24.96 -25.96 -28.34
C GLY A 277 24.88 -24.45 -28.49
N ARG A 278 25.26 -23.76 -27.42
CA ARG A 278 25.14 -22.30 -27.27
C ARG A 278 26.16 -21.57 -28.14
N SER A 279 25.78 -20.43 -28.68
CA SER A 279 26.74 -19.48 -29.28
C SER A 279 27.29 -18.58 -28.17
N VAL A 280 28.56 -18.19 -28.26
CA VAL A 280 29.21 -17.19 -27.40
C VAL A 280 29.53 -15.99 -28.26
N ILE A 281 28.99 -14.84 -27.90
CA ILE A 281 29.15 -13.58 -28.64
C ILE A 281 29.55 -12.55 -27.59
N ALA A 282 30.80 -12.12 -27.59
CA ALA A 282 31.28 -11.21 -26.55
C ALA A 282 32.42 -10.32 -27.05
N ALA A 283 32.68 -9.25 -26.29
CA ALA A 283 33.79 -8.32 -26.43
C ALA A 283 33.82 -7.50 -27.73
N ASN A 284 32.78 -7.52 -28.57
CA ASN A 284 32.81 -6.83 -29.86
C ASN A 284 32.74 -5.29 -29.70
N GLY A 285 33.42 -4.55 -30.57
CA GLY A 285 33.67 -3.11 -30.38
C GLY A 285 32.42 -2.22 -30.41
N GLY A 286 31.36 -2.63 -31.11
CA GLY A 286 30.10 -1.90 -31.24
C GLY A 286 28.90 -2.55 -30.55
N GLY A 287 29.13 -3.50 -29.64
CA GLY A 287 28.10 -4.36 -29.05
C GLY A 287 28.06 -5.76 -29.68
N ASP A 288 27.37 -6.70 -29.03
CA ASP A 288 27.44 -8.11 -29.44
C ASP A 288 26.39 -8.48 -30.49
N VAL A 289 25.15 -8.02 -30.32
CA VAL A 289 24.06 -8.25 -31.28
C VAL A 289 23.33 -6.95 -31.58
N LEU A 290 23.19 -6.62 -32.87
CA LEU A 290 22.42 -5.49 -33.37
C LEU A 290 21.36 -5.94 -34.36
N ILE A 291 20.10 -5.56 -34.11
CA ILE A 291 18.96 -5.81 -35.00
C ILE A 291 18.42 -4.48 -35.51
N LEU A 292 18.52 -4.23 -36.81
CA LEU A 292 18.08 -2.98 -37.42
C LEU A 292 16.59 -2.98 -37.81
N GLN A 293 16.07 -1.79 -38.07
CA GLN A 293 14.66 -1.49 -38.34
C GLN A 293 13.98 -2.36 -39.40
N SER A 294 14.72 -2.88 -40.39
CA SER A 294 14.15 -3.65 -41.50
C SER A 294 14.05 -5.15 -41.21
N ALA A 295 14.53 -5.60 -40.06
CA ALA A 295 14.39 -6.98 -39.61
C ALA A 295 13.07 -7.18 -38.86
N SER A 296 12.56 -8.42 -38.84
CA SER A 296 11.42 -8.80 -37.99
C SER A 296 11.53 -10.26 -37.56
N GLN A 297 10.83 -10.67 -36.51
CA GLN A 297 10.72 -12.08 -36.11
C GLN A 297 12.07 -12.78 -35.86
N THR A 298 13.11 -12.03 -35.50
CA THR A 298 14.37 -12.61 -35.05
C THR A 298 14.16 -13.26 -33.68
N LEU A 299 14.64 -14.49 -33.52
CA LEU A 299 14.67 -15.21 -32.24
C LEU A 299 16.11 -15.32 -31.73
N ILE A 300 16.41 -14.76 -30.56
CA ILE A 300 17.68 -14.98 -29.85
C ILE A 300 17.41 -15.94 -28.70
N ARG A 301 18.00 -17.13 -28.68
CA ARG A 301 17.82 -18.11 -27.60
C ARG A 301 19.09 -18.88 -27.33
N CYS A 302 19.18 -19.58 -26.20
CA CYS A 302 20.27 -20.51 -25.91
C CYS A 302 21.68 -19.91 -26.11
N SER A 303 21.87 -18.61 -25.86
CA SER A 303 23.12 -17.92 -26.18
C SER A 303 23.79 -17.35 -24.94
N PHE A 304 25.11 -17.21 -25.02
CA PHE A 304 25.96 -16.54 -24.04
C PHE A 304 26.45 -15.26 -24.70
N ILE A 305 26.01 -14.12 -24.17
CA ILE A 305 26.24 -12.81 -24.77
C ILE A 305 26.95 -11.95 -23.73
N GLY A 306 28.07 -11.33 -24.09
CA GLY A 306 28.93 -10.57 -23.18
C GLY A 306 29.72 -11.40 -22.16
N THR A 307 29.56 -12.72 -22.15
CA THR A 307 30.18 -13.66 -21.18
C THR A 307 31.08 -14.70 -21.86
N ASN A 308 31.87 -15.42 -21.08
CA ASN A 308 32.71 -16.53 -21.53
C ASN A 308 31.89 -17.77 -21.93
N ALA A 309 32.57 -18.80 -22.45
CA ALA A 309 31.94 -20.04 -22.89
C ALA A 309 31.34 -20.89 -21.75
N ALA A 310 31.69 -20.63 -20.49
CA ALA A 310 31.06 -21.22 -19.31
C ALA A 310 29.79 -20.47 -18.88
N GLY A 311 29.68 -19.19 -19.25
CA GLY A 311 28.59 -18.30 -18.90
C GLY A 311 28.61 -17.85 -17.44
N ASP A 312 29.81 -17.76 -16.85
CA ASP A 312 30.10 -17.38 -15.46
C ASP A 312 31.13 -16.23 -15.34
N GLY A 313 31.73 -15.82 -16.46
CA GLY A 313 32.75 -14.77 -16.48
C GLY A 313 32.39 -13.65 -17.46
N LEU A 314 32.54 -12.41 -17.00
CA LEU A 314 32.38 -11.20 -17.81
C LEU A 314 33.55 -11.05 -18.80
N LEU A 315 33.27 -10.85 -20.10
CA LEU A 315 34.30 -10.61 -21.13
C LEU A 315 34.28 -9.17 -21.69
N SER A 316 33.67 -8.25 -20.93
CA SER A 316 33.46 -6.83 -21.22
C SER A 316 32.38 -6.57 -22.27
N PRO A 317 31.29 -5.88 -21.90
CA PRO A 317 30.59 -5.02 -22.84
C PRO A 317 31.43 -3.74 -22.98
N GLY A 318 31.50 -3.17 -24.17
CA GLY A 318 31.92 -1.77 -24.29
C GLY A 318 30.88 -0.84 -23.62
N PRO A 319 30.93 0.48 -23.86
CA PRO A 319 29.83 1.37 -23.48
C PRO A 319 28.52 1.05 -24.20
N GLU A 320 28.57 0.22 -25.26
CA GLU A 320 27.43 -0.18 -26.07
C GLU A 320 26.61 -1.31 -25.43
N PRO A 321 25.31 -1.42 -25.76
CA PRO A 321 24.47 -2.55 -25.31
C PRO A 321 25.02 -3.90 -25.79
N ALA A 322 24.80 -4.94 -24.99
CA ALA A 322 25.09 -6.31 -25.39
C ALA A 322 24.15 -6.74 -26.52
N ILE A 323 22.87 -6.40 -26.40
CA ILE A 323 21.87 -6.60 -27.45
C ILE A 323 21.15 -5.28 -27.68
N GLU A 324 21.06 -4.86 -28.93
CA GLU A 324 20.31 -3.69 -29.34
C GLU A 324 19.30 -4.05 -30.44
N VAL A 325 18.04 -3.67 -30.22
CA VAL A 325 16.92 -3.97 -31.12
C VAL A 325 16.23 -2.68 -31.56
N VAL A 326 16.34 -2.35 -32.84
CA VAL A 326 15.65 -1.23 -33.48
C VAL A 326 14.42 -1.71 -34.26
N GLY A 327 14.40 -2.97 -34.71
CA GLY A 327 13.27 -3.56 -35.45
C GLY A 327 12.05 -3.92 -34.60
N ASN A 328 11.00 -4.44 -35.27
CA ASN A 328 9.71 -4.76 -34.67
C ASN A 328 9.47 -6.29 -34.60
N GLY A 329 8.79 -6.74 -33.55
CA GLY A 329 8.31 -8.12 -33.46
C GLY A 329 9.41 -9.17 -33.28
N HIS A 330 10.47 -8.86 -32.54
CA HIS A 330 11.56 -9.77 -32.21
C HIS A 330 11.34 -10.47 -30.86
N THR A 331 11.96 -11.63 -30.67
CA THR A 331 11.93 -12.37 -29.40
C THR A 331 13.35 -12.61 -28.90
N ILE A 332 13.64 -12.14 -27.69
CA ILE A 332 14.88 -12.40 -26.98
C ILE A 332 14.57 -13.35 -25.83
N GLY A 333 14.97 -14.60 -26.01
CA GLY A 333 14.93 -15.68 -25.06
C GLY A 333 13.80 -16.67 -25.32
N GLN A 334 13.81 -17.76 -24.55
CA GLN A 334 12.87 -18.85 -24.68
C GLN A 334 12.86 -19.73 -23.43
N GLN A 335 11.68 -20.17 -23.00
CA GLN A 335 11.55 -21.14 -21.91
C GLN A 335 12.37 -22.42 -22.18
N GLY A 336 13.14 -22.85 -21.18
CA GLY A 336 14.03 -24.02 -21.27
C GLY A 336 15.31 -23.78 -22.08
N CYS A 337 15.47 -22.59 -22.66
CA CYS A 337 16.66 -22.22 -23.42
C CYS A 337 17.05 -20.75 -23.21
N ALA A 338 17.17 -20.36 -21.95
CA ALA A 338 17.51 -19.00 -21.53
C ALA A 338 18.83 -18.51 -22.12
N ASN A 339 18.88 -17.23 -22.52
CA ASN A 339 20.15 -16.55 -22.75
C ASN A 339 20.79 -16.16 -21.43
N ARG A 340 22.12 -16.09 -21.39
CA ARG A 340 22.88 -15.42 -20.33
C ARG A 340 23.53 -14.20 -20.94
N ILE A 341 23.19 -13.03 -20.43
CA ILE A 341 23.50 -11.74 -21.04
C ILE A 341 24.23 -10.91 -20.00
N ALA A 342 25.50 -10.60 -20.28
CA ALA A 342 26.28 -9.66 -19.51
C ALA A 342 26.23 -8.29 -20.20
N GLY A 343 25.59 -7.31 -19.56
CA GLY A 343 25.31 -5.99 -20.12
C GLY A 343 23.85 -5.75 -20.53
N GLN A 344 23.60 -4.58 -21.11
CA GLN A 344 22.24 -4.11 -21.40
C GLN A 344 21.58 -4.83 -22.59
N VAL A 345 20.30 -5.14 -22.45
CA VAL A 345 19.36 -5.39 -23.56
C VAL A 345 18.58 -4.11 -23.84
N ALA A 346 18.91 -3.43 -24.94
CA ALA A 346 18.29 -2.18 -25.36
C ALA A 346 17.25 -2.42 -26.47
N ILE A 347 16.03 -1.92 -26.27
CA ILE A 347 14.94 -1.92 -27.24
C ILE A 347 14.67 -0.46 -27.64
N GLY A 348 14.93 -0.12 -28.90
CA GLY A 348 14.82 1.22 -29.47
C GLY A 348 16.10 2.04 -29.38
N ARG A 349 16.09 3.20 -30.07
CA ARG A 349 17.13 4.25 -30.00
C ARG A 349 16.42 5.59 -29.86
N ASP A 350 16.48 6.18 -28.67
CA ASP A 350 15.86 7.43 -28.23
C ASP A 350 15.43 8.40 -29.35
N GLY A 351 14.19 8.25 -29.84
CA GLY A 351 13.56 9.15 -30.81
C GLY A 351 14.21 9.25 -32.20
N GLN A 352 15.23 8.43 -32.51
CA GLN A 352 15.91 8.46 -33.80
C GLN A 352 15.08 7.84 -34.94
N PHE A 353 14.15 6.95 -34.60
CA PHE A 353 13.39 6.15 -35.56
C PHE A 353 11.91 6.03 -35.12
N PRO A 354 11.02 6.92 -35.60
CA PRO A 354 9.58 6.83 -35.32
C PRO A 354 8.99 5.49 -35.79
N GLU A 355 8.03 4.92 -35.03
CA GLU A 355 7.32 3.66 -35.35
C GLU A 355 8.22 2.40 -35.42
N SER A 356 9.35 2.43 -34.74
CA SER A 356 10.28 1.31 -34.60
C SER A 356 10.28 0.74 -33.17
N ALA A 357 10.96 -0.39 -32.95
CA ALA A 357 11.05 -1.06 -31.65
C ALA A 357 9.71 -1.45 -30.98
N ASN A 358 8.67 -1.75 -31.77
CA ASN A 358 7.35 -2.15 -31.30
C ASN A 358 7.18 -3.67 -31.21
N PHE A 359 6.32 -4.11 -30.29
CA PHE A 359 5.88 -5.51 -30.15
C PHE A 359 7.01 -6.53 -29.99
N ASN A 360 8.14 -6.12 -29.41
CA ASN A 360 9.24 -7.02 -29.08
C ASN A 360 8.97 -7.73 -27.77
N THR A 361 9.49 -8.95 -27.64
CA THR A 361 9.37 -9.78 -26.44
C THR A 361 10.75 -10.09 -25.88
N VAL A 362 10.97 -9.80 -24.60
CA VAL A 362 12.16 -10.21 -23.85
C VAL A 362 11.71 -11.21 -22.80
N GLU A 363 12.02 -12.49 -22.97
CA GLU A 363 11.51 -13.55 -22.12
C GLU A 363 12.54 -14.59 -21.66
N TYR A 364 12.42 -15.07 -20.42
CA TYR A 364 13.22 -16.19 -19.89
C TYR A 364 14.75 -15.99 -20.00
N ASN A 365 15.25 -14.77 -19.85
CA ASN A 365 16.70 -14.49 -19.86
C ASN A 365 17.26 -14.34 -18.45
N PHE A 366 18.56 -14.59 -18.30
CA PHE A 366 19.37 -14.13 -17.18
C PHE A 366 20.19 -12.92 -17.65
N VAL A 367 19.92 -11.74 -17.08
CA VAL A 367 20.54 -10.47 -17.47
C VAL A 367 21.31 -9.89 -16.30
N GLY A 368 22.59 -9.62 -16.51
CA GLY A 368 23.53 -9.24 -15.45
C GLY A 368 23.86 -10.38 -14.48
N THR A 369 23.34 -11.58 -14.72
CA THR A 369 23.59 -12.77 -13.89
C THR A 369 23.48 -14.07 -14.69
N ASN A 370 23.61 -15.20 -14.02
CA ASN A 370 23.41 -16.55 -14.55
C ASN A 370 22.52 -17.38 -13.59
N PRO A 371 22.21 -18.65 -13.93
CA PRO A 371 21.40 -19.51 -13.06
C PRO A 371 21.98 -19.77 -11.67
N ASP A 372 23.30 -19.63 -11.51
CA ASP A 372 24.02 -19.86 -10.25
C ASP A 372 24.11 -18.56 -9.41
N GLY A 373 23.61 -17.43 -9.92
CA GLY A 373 23.60 -16.13 -9.24
C GLY A 373 24.91 -15.35 -9.34
N ASP A 374 25.82 -15.72 -10.25
CA ASP A 374 27.08 -15.00 -10.42
C ASP A 374 26.85 -13.56 -10.90
N ASP A 375 27.74 -12.65 -10.51
CA ASP A 375 27.74 -11.25 -10.94
C ASP A 375 28.33 -11.12 -12.36
N LEU A 376 27.44 -10.90 -13.33
CA LEU A 376 27.76 -10.58 -14.72
C LEU A 376 27.32 -9.15 -15.08
N GLY A 377 27.14 -8.32 -14.05
CA GLY A 377 26.56 -7.00 -14.12
C GLY A 377 27.42 -5.94 -14.80
N THR A 378 26.78 -4.81 -15.10
CA THR A 378 27.44 -3.59 -15.58
C THR A 378 26.83 -2.37 -14.90
N ASP A 379 27.39 -1.19 -15.13
CA ASP A 379 26.84 0.09 -14.68
C ASP A 379 25.67 0.59 -15.54
N GLN A 380 25.11 -0.25 -16.42
CA GLN A 380 23.96 0.06 -17.27
C GLN A 380 22.65 -0.48 -16.69
N THR A 381 21.52 -0.07 -17.28
CA THR A 381 20.23 -0.74 -17.04
C THR A 381 20.24 -2.14 -17.65
N GLY A 382 19.75 -3.15 -16.94
CA GLY A 382 19.73 -4.54 -17.42
C GLY A 382 18.89 -4.71 -18.70
N ILE A 383 17.58 -4.45 -18.61
CA ILE A 383 16.69 -4.41 -19.78
C ILE A 383 16.13 -2.99 -19.90
N PHE A 384 16.36 -2.32 -21.02
CA PHE A 384 15.91 -0.95 -21.23
C PHE A 384 15.11 -0.81 -22.52
N VAL A 385 13.82 -0.50 -22.39
CA VAL A 385 13.01 -0.03 -23.52
C VAL A 385 13.19 1.48 -23.59
N LEU A 386 13.91 1.96 -24.59
CA LEU A 386 14.15 3.39 -24.79
C LEU A 386 12.98 4.05 -25.51
N ASP A 387 12.37 3.35 -26.46
CA ASP A 387 11.26 3.79 -27.30
C ASP A 387 10.41 2.57 -27.72
N GLY A 388 9.17 2.82 -28.13
CA GLY A 388 8.29 1.81 -28.72
C GLY A 388 7.06 1.46 -27.88
N GLU A 389 6.12 0.81 -28.55
CA GLU A 389 4.81 0.43 -28.06
C GLU A 389 4.64 -1.09 -27.97
N GLY A 390 3.94 -1.55 -26.94
CA GLY A 390 3.44 -2.93 -26.86
C GLY A 390 4.53 -3.98 -26.69
N ASN A 391 5.71 -3.59 -26.22
CA ASN A 391 6.77 -4.55 -25.89
C ASN A 391 6.41 -5.31 -24.62
N GLU A 392 6.80 -6.58 -24.57
CA GLU A 392 6.57 -7.46 -23.43
C GLU A 392 7.89 -7.92 -22.81
N ILE A 393 8.06 -7.69 -21.51
CA ILE A 393 9.22 -8.11 -20.74
C ILE A 393 8.70 -9.06 -19.66
N LEU A 394 9.01 -10.35 -19.79
CA LEU A 394 8.45 -11.36 -18.90
C LEU A 394 9.36 -12.53 -18.54
N HIS A 395 9.22 -13.07 -17.33
CA HIS A 395 9.97 -14.25 -16.89
C HIS A 395 11.50 -14.11 -16.92
N ASN A 396 12.04 -12.89 -16.94
CA ASN A 396 13.48 -12.67 -16.87
C ASN A 396 13.94 -12.65 -15.41
N THR A 397 15.19 -13.05 -15.18
CA THR A 397 15.93 -12.80 -13.93
C THR A 397 16.96 -11.72 -14.22
N VAL A 398 16.87 -10.59 -13.53
CA VAL A 398 17.69 -9.40 -13.78
C VAL A 398 18.36 -8.95 -12.49
N GLY A 399 19.68 -8.80 -12.51
CA GLY A 399 20.47 -8.45 -11.33
C GLY A 399 21.75 -7.68 -11.67
N PHE A 400 22.44 -7.19 -10.64
CA PHE A 400 23.75 -6.52 -10.75
C PHE A 400 23.77 -5.38 -11.78
N ALA A 401 22.71 -4.57 -11.78
CA ALA A 401 22.52 -3.48 -12.74
C ALA A 401 22.31 -2.13 -12.02
N LEU A 402 22.51 -1.03 -12.75
CA LEU A 402 22.18 0.32 -12.25
C LEU A 402 20.68 0.43 -11.94
N THR A 403 19.87 0.01 -12.91
CA THR A 403 18.42 -0.20 -12.82
C THR A 403 18.14 -1.57 -13.43
N GLY A 404 17.25 -2.37 -12.84
CA GLY A 404 16.95 -3.70 -13.38
C GLY A 404 16.27 -3.60 -14.74
N ILE A 405 15.04 -3.10 -14.74
CA ILE A 405 14.21 -2.89 -15.94
C ILE A 405 13.82 -1.41 -16.03
N GLY A 406 14.11 -0.78 -17.17
CA GLY A 406 13.76 0.61 -17.46
C GLY A 406 12.77 0.73 -18.62
N LEU A 407 11.80 1.64 -18.48
CA LEU A 407 10.94 2.13 -19.56
C LEU A 407 11.22 3.62 -19.76
N GLY A 408 11.66 3.99 -20.96
CA GLY A 408 12.10 5.34 -21.34
C GLY A 408 10.93 6.29 -21.60
N VAL A 409 11.26 7.56 -21.88
CA VAL A 409 10.27 8.65 -21.99
C VAL A 409 9.25 8.46 -23.12
N ASN A 410 9.63 7.79 -24.20
CA ASN A 410 8.78 7.59 -25.39
C ASN A 410 8.07 6.23 -25.41
N THR A 411 8.00 5.52 -24.29
CA THR A 411 7.51 4.13 -24.24
C THR A 411 6.03 4.03 -23.85
N VAL A 412 5.16 3.50 -24.73
CA VAL A 412 3.70 3.47 -24.51
C VAL A 412 3.16 2.04 -24.43
N ASN A 413 2.18 1.76 -23.56
CA ASN A 413 1.46 0.47 -23.51
C ASN A 413 2.38 -0.78 -23.43
N ASN A 414 3.55 -0.67 -22.81
CA ASN A 414 4.47 -1.79 -22.62
C ASN A 414 4.08 -2.60 -21.39
N PHE A 415 4.46 -3.88 -21.35
CA PHE A 415 4.12 -4.81 -20.28
C PHE A 415 5.38 -5.36 -19.61
N VAL A 416 5.53 -5.14 -18.32
CA VAL A 416 6.59 -5.73 -17.49
C VAL A 416 5.93 -6.67 -16.50
N ARG A 417 6.04 -8.00 -16.68
CA ARG A 417 5.27 -8.97 -15.89
C ARG A 417 6.06 -10.22 -15.56
N SER A 418 5.83 -10.82 -14.40
CA SER A 418 6.42 -12.12 -14.03
C SER A 418 7.95 -12.16 -13.99
N ASN A 419 8.63 -11.01 -13.87
CA ASN A 419 10.10 -10.96 -13.80
C ASN A 419 10.57 -11.05 -12.35
N PHE A 420 11.79 -11.55 -12.16
CA PHE A 420 12.55 -11.49 -10.93
C PHE A 420 13.63 -10.41 -11.08
N VAL A 421 13.59 -9.37 -10.26
CA VAL A 421 14.50 -8.22 -10.41
C VAL A 421 15.14 -7.88 -9.06
N GLY A 422 16.47 -7.88 -9.01
CA GLY A 422 17.21 -7.71 -7.78
C GLY A 422 17.27 -8.96 -6.89
N VAL A 423 16.56 -10.02 -7.28
CA VAL A 423 16.45 -11.31 -6.58
C VAL A 423 16.26 -12.41 -7.62
N ASN A 424 16.59 -13.66 -7.32
CA ASN A 424 16.29 -14.81 -8.18
C ASN A 424 15.09 -15.63 -7.67
N ALA A 425 14.74 -16.70 -8.39
CA ALA A 425 13.63 -17.59 -8.02
C ALA A 425 13.88 -18.41 -6.74
N ASP A 426 15.14 -18.64 -6.38
CA ASP A 426 15.56 -19.33 -5.16
C ASP A 426 15.57 -18.39 -3.93
N GLY A 427 15.45 -17.08 -4.17
CA GLY A 427 15.46 -16.03 -3.15
C GLY A 427 16.84 -15.43 -2.86
N ASP A 428 17.86 -15.76 -3.65
CA ASP A 428 19.19 -15.17 -3.53
C ASP A 428 19.20 -13.71 -4.01
N ALA A 429 19.99 -12.89 -3.31
CA ALA A 429 20.13 -11.48 -3.62
C ALA A 429 20.95 -11.28 -4.90
N LEU A 430 20.40 -10.49 -5.82
CA LEU A 430 21.06 -10.07 -7.06
C LEU A 430 21.04 -8.53 -7.17
N PRO A 431 21.70 -7.80 -6.24
CA PRO A 431 21.38 -6.40 -5.96
C PRO A 431 21.36 -5.48 -7.18
N VAL A 432 20.44 -4.52 -7.19
CA VAL A 432 20.39 -3.43 -8.17
C VAL A 432 20.64 -2.11 -7.46
N MET A 433 21.37 -1.20 -8.10
CA MET A 433 21.90 -0.01 -7.40
C MET A 433 20.83 1.01 -7.03
N PHE A 434 19.84 1.23 -7.89
CA PHE A 434 18.80 2.23 -7.70
C PHE A 434 17.40 1.59 -7.70
N SER A 435 16.74 1.56 -8.85
CA SER A 435 15.37 1.10 -8.99
C SER A 435 15.37 -0.30 -9.60
N ALA A 436 14.59 -1.23 -9.04
CA ALA A 436 14.44 -2.54 -9.66
C ALA A 436 13.67 -2.39 -10.98
N ILE A 437 12.53 -1.72 -10.94
CA ILE A 437 11.79 -1.31 -12.15
C ILE A 437 11.61 0.21 -12.12
N ARG A 438 11.91 0.88 -13.24
CA ARG A 438 11.71 2.32 -13.40
C ARG A 438 10.93 2.62 -14.68
N ASP A 439 9.84 3.35 -14.55
CA ASP A 439 9.03 3.85 -15.68
C ASP A 439 9.12 5.36 -15.78
N ALA A 440 9.51 5.86 -16.95
CA ALA A 440 9.61 7.27 -17.28
C ALA A 440 8.69 7.69 -18.44
N GLY A 441 7.78 6.82 -18.88
CA GLY A 441 6.95 7.04 -20.06
C GLY A 441 5.91 8.16 -19.91
N GLN A 442 5.98 9.19 -20.76
CA GLN A 442 5.03 10.32 -20.78
C GLN A 442 3.74 10.02 -21.56
N GLY A 443 2.56 9.98 -20.90
CA GLY A 443 1.27 9.73 -21.55
C GLY A 443 0.90 8.24 -21.67
N ASN A 444 1.50 7.39 -20.84
CA ASN A 444 1.80 6.02 -21.24
C ASN A 444 1.13 5.00 -20.32
N GLY A 445 0.16 4.26 -20.87
CA GLY A 445 -0.53 3.14 -20.21
C GLY A 445 0.35 1.89 -19.99
N ASN A 446 1.61 2.09 -19.62
CA ASN A 446 2.55 1.01 -19.29
C ASN A 446 2.02 0.22 -18.09
N ASN A 447 2.07 -1.10 -18.19
CA ASN A 447 1.58 -2.02 -17.16
C ASN A 447 2.78 -2.72 -16.51
N ILE A 448 2.96 -2.48 -15.21
CA ILE A 448 3.95 -3.15 -14.38
C ILE A 448 3.20 -4.16 -13.50
N GLY A 449 3.33 -5.42 -13.85
CA GLY A 449 2.57 -6.55 -13.32
C GLY A 449 1.26 -6.74 -14.09
N GLY A 450 0.18 -7.09 -13.37
CA GLY A 450 -1.14 -7.18 -13.98
C GLY A 450 -2.17 -7.89 -13.12
N SER A 451 -3.35 -8.12 -13.71
CA SER A 451 -4.53 -8.57 -12.96
C SER A 451 -4.59 -10.06 -12.61
N GLN A 452 -3.62 -10.85 -13.04
CA GLN A 452 -3.46 -12.24 -12.62
C GLN A 452 -2.29 -12.33 -11.65
N GLU A 453 -2.44 -13.09 -10.57
CA GLU A 453 -1.36 -13.28 -9.58
C GLU A 453 -0.04 -13.72 -10.24
N ALA A 454 -0.13 -14.59 -11.25
CA ALA A 454 1.03 -15.07 -12.02
C ALA A 454 1.72 -14.00 -12.89
N TRP A 455 1.14 -12.80 -13.04
CA TRP A 455 1.73 -11.69 -13.79
C TRP A 455 2.52 -10.72 -12.92
N GLY A 456 2.46 -10.84 -11.59
CA GLY A 456 3.23 -10.00 -10.68
C GLY A 456 4.74 -10.14 -10.87
N ASN A 457 5.47 -9.02 -10.86
CA ASN A 457 6.92 -9.06 -10.76
C ASN A 457 7.34 -9.27 -9.30
N VAL A 458 8.46 -9.96 -9.09
CA VAL A 458 9.13 -10.08 -7.79
C VAL A 458 10.33 -9.15 -7.80
N VAL A 459 10.32 -8.14 -6.94
CA VAL A 459 11.38 -7.12 -6.89
C VAL A 459 11.95 -6.98 -5.48
N GLY A 460 13.27 -6.82 -5.37
CA GLY A 460 13.93 -6.68 -4.08
C GLY A 460 15.38 -6.21 -4.18
N HIS A 461 16.06 -6.04 -3.04
CA HIS A 461 17.47 -5.61 -2.95
C HIS A 461 17.80 -4.37 -3.79
N ALA A 462 16.93 -3.37 -3.68
CA ALA A 462 16.99 -2.11 -4.44
C ALA A 462 16.76 -0.91 -3.51
N ALA A 463 17.21 0.29 -3.92
CA ALA A 463 16.81 1.50 -3.22
C ALA A 463 15.30 1.74 -3.37
N ILE A 464 14.76 1.55 -4.57
CA ILE A 464 13.32 1.63 -4.87
C ILE A 464 12.91 0.34 -5.57
N GLY A 465 11.84 -0.32 -5.10
CA GLY A 465 11.30 -1.48 -5.80
C GLY A 465 10.76 -1.10 -7.18
N ILE A 466 9.73 -0.26 -7.21
CA ILE A 466 9.12 0.25 -8.45
C ILE A 466 9.07 1.77 -8.40
N GLU A 467 9.64 2.44 -9.40
CA GLU A 467 9.67 3.89 -9.53
C GLU A 467 8.86 4.34 -10.75
N LEU A 468 7.88 5.21 -10.53
CA LEU A 468 7.19 5.98 -11.58
C LEU A 468 7.81 7.40 -11.56
N ALA A 469 8.57 7.73 -12.59
CA ALA A 469 9.39 8.95 -12.64
C ALA A 469 8.54 10.22 -12.81
N ALA A 470 9.14 11.39 -12.65
CA ALA A 470 8.41 12.67 -12.58
C ALA A 470 7.55 12.97 -13.83
N ASP A 471 8.02 12.55 -15.00
CA ASP A 471 7.31 12.80 -16.26
C ASP A 471 6.37 11.65 -16.65
N SER A 472 6.34 10.54 -15.90
CA SER A 472 5.47 9.43 -16.26
C SER A 472 4.00 9.77 -15.97
N THR A 473 3.08 9.26 -16.80
CA THR A 473 1.64 9.34 -16.52
C THR A 473 0.91 8.09 -16.99
N LEU A 474 -0.27 7.81 -16.42
CA LEU A 474 -1.17 6.72 -16.82
C LEU A 474 -0.64 5.28 -16.64
N SER A 475 0.54 5.10 -16.03
CA SER A 475 1.06 3.77 -15.69
C SER A 475 0.19 3.05 -14.65
N ARG A 476 0.09 1.72 -14.78
CA ARG A 476 -0.63 0.82 -13.87
C ARG A 476 0.35 -0.15 -13.21
N VAL A 477 0.34 -0.21 -11.89
CA VAL A 477 1.21 -1.08 -11.08
C VAL A 477 0.33 -2.05 -10.31
N GLU A 478 0.26 -3.32 -10.71
CA GLU A 478 -0.74 -4.29 -10.21
C GLU A 478 -0.12 -5.66 -9.90
N GLY A 479 -0.53 -6.29 -8.81
CA GLY A 479 -0.18 -7.67 -8.47
C GLY A 479 1.30 -7.93 -8.20
N ASN A 480 2.15 -6.90 -8.04
CA ASN A 480 3.59 -7.11 -7.82
C ASN A 480 3.90 -7.50 -6.37
N LEU A 481 4.98 -8.27 -6.22
CA LEU A 481 5.58 -8.61 -4.93
C LEU A 481 6.86 -7.80 -4.74
N VAL A 482 6.84 -6.90 -3.76
CA VAL A 482 7.87 -5.88 -3.58
C VAL A 482 8.51 -6.02 -2.20
N GLY A 483 9.83 -6.15 -2.18
CA GLY A 483 10.61 -6.25 -0.96
C GLY A 483 10.65 -7.64 -0.32
N VAL A 484 10.02 -8.64 -0.95
CA VAL A 484 9.85 -9.99 -0.44
C VAL A 484 9.82 -11.00 -1.59
N THR A 485 10.26 -12.22 -1.34
CA THR A 485 10.22 -13.34 -2.31
C THR A 485 8.88 -14.09 -2.26
N PRO A 486 8.52 -14.90 -3.28
CA PRO A 486 7.31 -15.73 -3.25
C PRO A 486 7.27 -16.70 -2.06
N GLY A 487 8.43 -17.14 -1.57
CA GLY A 487 8.58 -17.99 -0.39
C GLY A 487 8.53 -17.25 0.95
N GLY A 488 8.42 -15.91 0.93
CA GLY A 488 8.35 -15.07 2.13
C GLY A 488 9.71 -14.73 2.72
N ALA A 489 10.82 -15.07 2.04
CA ALA A 489 12.14 -14.61 2.42
C ALA A 489 12.28 -13.10 2.17
N PRO A 490 12.92 -12.33 3.09
CA PRO A 490 13.11 -10.90 2.94
C PRO A 490 13.99 -10.52 1.74
N ALA A 491 13.56 -9.55 0.94
CA ALA A 491 14.32 -8.99 -0.18
C ALA A 491 14.31 -7.45 -0.09
N PRO A 492 14.90 -6.85 0.96
CA PRO A 492 14.59 -5.51 1.43
C PRO A 492 14.78 -4.40 0.38
N VAL A 493 13.94 -3.37 0.50
CA VAL A 493 14.01 -2.13 -0.29
C VAL A 493 13.97 -0.90 0.60
N THR A 494 14.44 0.26 0.13
CA THR A 494 14.25 1.50 0.90
C THR A 494 12.82 2.01 0.81
N HIS A 495 12.30 2.07 -0.42
CA HIS A 495 10.90 2.37 -0.71
C HIS A 495 10.34 1.24 -1.57
N GLY A 496 9.12 0.78 -1.27
CA GLY A 496 8.45 -0.23 -2.08
C GLY A 496 8.11 0.31 -3.47
N ILE A 497 7.08 1.14 -3.53
CA ILE A 497 6.62 1.79 -4.76
C ILE A 497 6.73 3.32 -4.56
N GLN A 498 7.41 4.02 -5.46
CA GLN A 498 7.53 5.47 -5.43
C GLN A 498 6.92 6.07 -6.70
N ALA A 499 5.98 6.99 -6.56
CA ALA A 499 5.40 7.74 -7.66
C ALA A 499 5.80 9.22 -7.58
N SER A 500 6.49 9.68 -8.61
CA SER A 500 6.85 11.08 -8.84
C SER A 500 6.01 11.71 -9.95
N GLY A 501 5.49 10.90 -10.87
CA GLY A 501 4.57 11.30 -11.93
C GLY A 501 3.11 11.33 -11.48
N SER A 502 2.20 11.62 -12.41
CA SER A 502 0.77 11.90 -12.13
C SER A 502 -0.16 10.92 -12.84
N GLN A 503 -1.42 10.85 -12.42
CA GLN A 503 -2.47 10.04 -13.07
C GLN A 503 -2.15 8.54 -13.11
N HIS A 504 -1.44 8.05 -12.10
CA HIS A 504 -1.06 6.64 -11.99
C HIS A 504 -2.08 5.84 -11.20
N GLN A 505 -2.11 4.53 -11.47
CA GLN A 505 -2.88 3.57 -10.69
C GLN A 505 -1.94 2.58 -10.03
N ILE A 506 -1.91 2.58 -8.69
CA ILE A 506 -1.12 1.67 -7.87
C ILE A 506 -2.09 0.71 -7.19
N GLY A 507 -2.26 -0.45 -7.80
CA GLY A 507 -3.23 -1.45 -7.41
C GLY A 507 -4.66 -1.12 -7.84
N THR A 508 -5.49 -2.15 -7.79
CA THR A 508 -6.88 -2.20 -8.25
C THR A 508 -7.58 -3.30 -7.46
N ILE A 509 -8.89 -3.17 -7.25
CA ILE A 509 -9.65 -4.15 -6.46
C ILE A 509 -9.47 -5.57 -7.03
N GLY A 510 -8.94 -6.47 -6.18
CA GLY A 510 -8.62 -7.87 -6.48
C GLY A 510 -7.18 -8.09 -6.96
N THR A 511 -6.41 -7.03 -7.22
CA THR A 511 -5.12 -7.07 -7.94
C THR A 511 -4.12 -6.07 -7.37
N GLY A 512 -4.23 -5.71 -6.10
CA GLY A 512 -3.26 -4.83 -5.44
C GLY A 512 -1.88 -5.46 -5.24
N ASN A 513 -0.89 -4.62 -4.97
CA ASN A 513 0.50 -5.05 -4.78
C ASN A 513 0.73 -5.52 -3.34
N ARG A 514 1.62 -6.49 -3.15
CA ARG A 514 2.10 -6.96 -1.85
C ARG A 514 3.47 -6.36 -1.58
N VAL A 515 3.57 -5.52 -0.55
CA VAL A 515 4.77 -4.76 -0.21
C VAL A 515 5.22 -5.13 1.21
N GLY A 516 6.42 -5.68 1.33
CA GLY A 516 7.06 -6.05 2.59
C GLY A 516 8.46 -5.46 2.70
N HIS A 517 9.04 -5.50 3.91
CA HIS A 517 10.45 -5.13 4.17
C HIS A 517 10.93 -3.80 3.54
N ALA A 518 10.03 -2.80 3.44
CA ALA A 518 10.39 -1.47 2.98
C ALA A 518 10.86 -0.62 4.17
N THR A 519 12.13 -0.23 4.19
CA THR A 519 12.74 0.35 5.41
C THR A 519 12.25 1.75 5.74
N LEU A 520 11.77 2.53 4.76
CA LEU A 520 11.22 3.88 4.97
C LEU A 520 9.76 4.03 4.56
N SER A 521 9.34 3.52 3.40
CA SER A 521 7.93 3.61 3.01
C SER A 521 7.48 2.47 2.12
N GLY A 522 6.28 1.93 2.37
CA GLY A 522 5.66 0.95 1.49
C GLY A 522 5.34 1.58 0.12
N ILE A 523 4.48 2.59 0.14
CA ILE A 523 4.16 3.43 -1.02
C ILE A 523 4.51 4.89 -0.70
N ARG A 524 5.12 5.60 -1.64
CA ARG A 524 5.51 7.00 -1.51
C ARG A 524 5.07 7.82 -2.72
N LEU A 525 4.15 8.74 -2.49
CA LEU A 525 3.74 9.77 -3.45
C LEU A 525 4.58 11.03 -3.18
N MET A 526 5.25 11.55 -4.21
CA MET A 526 6.25 12.60 -4.09
C MET A 526 5.64 13.99 -4.33
N PRO A 527 6.29 15.07 -3.86
CA PRO A 527 5.92 16.42 -4.27
C PRO A 527 5.91 16.55 -5.80
N GLY A 528 4.85 17.13 -6.36
CA GLY A 528 4.66 17.29 -7.81
C GLY A 528 3.78 16.23 -8.49
N SER A 529 3.50 15.10 -7.83
CA SER A 529 2.50 14.16 -8.34
C SER A 529 1.08 14.67 -8.12
N ALA A 530 0.18 14.37 -9.05
CA ALA A 530 -1.26 14.60 -8.94
C ALA A 530 -2.08 13.38 -9.39
N ASP A 531 -3.32 13.25 -8.92
CA ASP A 531 -4.29 12.26 -9.45
C ASP A 531 -3.83 10.79 -9.38
N VAL A 532 -2.97 10.42 -8.44
CA VAL A 532 -2.58 9.01 -8.22
C VAL A 532 -3.66 8.29 -7.41
N SER A 533 -4.14 7.16 -7.92
CA SER A 533 -5.03 6.23 -7.23
C SER A 533 -4.23 5.09 -6.60
N VAL A 534 -4.46 4.81 -5.32
CA VAL A 534 -3.82 3.72 -4.57
C VAL A 534 -4.91 2.83 -3.99
N ALA A 535 -5.02 1.60 -4.49
CA ALA A 535 -6.11 0.68 -4.12
C ALA A 535 -5.68 -0.77 -3.93
N ASP A 536 -6.34 -1.45 -2.98
CA ASP A 536 -6.20 -2.89 -2.69
C ASP A 536 -4.79 -3.39 -2.34
N ASN A 537 -3.85 -2.49 -2.02
CA ASN A 537 -2.47 -2.88 -1.70
C ASN A 537 -2.37 -3.45 -0.29
N ARG A 538 -1.47 -4.43 -0.12
CA ARG A 538 -1.13 -5.05 1.17
C ARG A 538 0.27 -4.65 1.56
N ILE A 539 0.39 -3.90 2.65
CA ILE A 539 1.64 -3.29 3.08
C ILE A 539 1.91 -3.76 4.50
N GLY A 540 2.79 -4.75 4.64
CA GLY A 540 3.19 -5.33 5.93
C GLY A 540 2.12 -6.17 6.64
N THR A 541 1.03 -6.54 5.97
CA THR A 541 -0.17 -7.16 6.58
C THR A 541 -0.33 -8.66 6.33
N GLU A 542 0.76 -9.42 6.28
CA GLU A 542 0.72 -10.90 6.17
C GLU A 542 1.93 -11.50 6.86
N PRO A 543 1.93 -12.77 7.31
CA PRO A 543 3.08 -13.34 8.02
C PRO A 543 4.38 -13.36 7.19
N MET A 544 4.23 -13.43 5.85
CA MET A 544 5.35 -13.37 4.91
C MET A 544 5.83 -11.94 4.65
N LEU A 545 5.02 -10.94 5.00
CA LEU A 545 5.33 -9.50 4.91
C LEU A 545 5.75 -8.90 6.26
N ASP A 546 5.57 -9.67 7.35
CA ASP A 546 5.78 -9.25 8.73
C ASP A 546 7.28 -9.20 9.06
N GLY A 547 7.68 -8.15 9.78
CA GLY A 547 9.06 -7.85 10.11
C GLY A 547 9.82 -7.12 8.99
N GLY A 548 10.71 -6.19 9.35
CA GLY A 548 11.63 -5.54 8.40
C GLY A 548 11.19 -4.17 7.87
N PHE A 549 10.05 -3.64 8.30
CA PHE A 549 9.82 -2.20 8.24
C PHE A 549 10.69 -1.51 9.29
N GLY A 550 11.30 -0.38 8.94
CA GLY A 550 12.10 0.41 9.86
C GLY A 550 11.27 1.03 10.99
N SER A 551 11.91 1.41 12.10
CA SER A 551 11.23 2.02 13.27
C SER A 551 10.54 3.36 12.99
N ASP A 552 10.83 3.98 11.84
CA ASP A 552 10.22 5.24 11.36
C ASP A 552 9.44 5.04 10.05
N ALA A 553 9.20 3.79 9.64
CA ALA A 553 8.59 3.47 8.36
C ALA A 553 7.10 3.87 8.29
N ILE A 554 6.68 4.32 7.12
CA ILE A 554 5.31 4.74 6.84
C ILE A 554 4.71 3.80 5.78
N GLY A 555 3.52 3.27 6.01
CA GLY A 555 2.83 2.43 5.03
C GLY A 555 2.61 3.16 3.71
N ILE A 556 1.88 4.28 3.75
CA ILE A 556 1.67 5.18 2.61
C ILE A 556 2.07 6.61 3.00
N ARG A 557 3.10 7.13 2.34
CA ARG A 557 3.57 8.50 2.46
C ARG A 557 3.00 9.35 1.33
N VAL A 558 2.30 10.43 1.66
CA VAL A 558 1.51 11.23 0.72
C VAL A 558 2.00 12.67 0.69
N SER A 559 2.36 13.14 -0.50
CA SER A 559 2.64 14.52 -0.89
C SER A 559 1.99 14.77 -2.26
N GLY A 560 2.03 15.99 -2.80
CA GLY A 560 1.41 16.29 -4.09
C GLY A 560 -0.02 16.82 -3.96
N ALA A 561 -0.92 16.44 -4.85
CA ALA A 561 -2.32 16.89 -4.83
C ALA A 561 -3.30 15.85 -5.41
N ASP A 562 -4.56 15.93 -5.00
CA ASP A 562 -5.72 15.24 -5.58
C ASP A 562 -5.56 13.71 -5.68
N HIS A 563 -4.84 13.13 -4.72
CA HIS A 563 -4.66 11.68 -4.62
C HIS A 563 -5.85 10.98 -3.99
N GLN A 564 -6.16 9.79 -4.50
CA GLN A 564 -7.20 8.89 -4.01
C GLN A 564 -6.55 7.67 -3.36
N ILE A 565 -6.56 7.59 -2.04
CA ILE A 565 -5.94 6.52 -1.27
C ILE A 565 -7.06 5.71 -0.63
N GLY A 566 -7.48 4.64 -1.27
CA GLY A 566 -8.62 3.92 -0.77
C GLY A 566 -9.01 2.66 -1.50
N SER A 567 -10.24 2.21 -1.31
CA SER A 567 -10.72 0.94 -1.87
C SER A 567 -9.86 -0.25 -1.39
N PHE A 568 -9.85 -0.49 -0.07
CA PHE A 568 -9.28 -1.68 0.57
C PHE A 568 -7.75 -1.82 0.61
N ASN A 569 -6.99 -0.74 0.83
CA ASN A 569 -5.58 -0.95 1.21
C ASN A 569 -5.48 -1.49 2.64
N TYR A 570 -4.72 -2.57 2.84
CA TYR A 570 -4.43 -3.21 4.12
C TYR A 570 -3.02 -2.84 4.58
N ILE A 571 -2.89 -2.16 5.72
CA ILE A 571 -1.62 -1.55 6.13
C ILE A 571 -1.31 -1.84 7.60
N GLY A 572 -0.13 -2.38 7.91
CA GLY A 572 0.25 -2.83 9.26
C GLY A 572 1.74 -3.11 9.41
N GLY A 573 2.20 -3.34 10.64
CA GLY A 573 3.58 -3.76 10.94
C GLY A 573 4.65 -2.66 10.80
N MET A 574 4.27 -1.38 10.82
CA MET A 574 5.19 -0.24 10.71
C MET A 574 4.91 0.86 11.75
N ASP A 575 5.64 1.99 11.69
CA ASP A 575 5.46 3.10 12.65
C ASP A 575 4.15 3.88 12.42
N ARG A 576 3.83 4.21 11.16
CA ARG A 576 2.60 4.93 10.79
C ARG A 576 1.92 4.27 9.60
N GLY A 577 0.60 4.21 9.61
CA GLY A 577 -0.19 3.70 8.48
C GLY A 577 -0.13 4.64 7.28
N ILE A 578 -0.92 5.71 7.32
CA ILE A 578 -0.96 6.75 6.28
C ILE A 578 -0.51 8.08 6.86
N ARG A 579 0.43 8.75 6.18
CA ARG A 579 0.88 10.09 6.57
C ARG A 579 0.82 11.06 5.39
N VAL A 580 0.05 12.12 5.56
CA VAL A 580 -0.05 13.23 4.61
C VAL A 580 0.90 14.35 5.03
N PHE A 581 1.71 14.81 4.09
CA PHE A 581 2.63 15.93 4.30
C PHE A 581 2.06 17.22 3.72
N GLU A 582 1.54 17.22 2.50
CA GLU A 582 1.02 18.41 1.83
C GLU A 582 -0.07 18.02 0.83
N GLY A 583 -0.96 18.95 0.48
CA GLY A 583 -1.97 18.77 -0.57
C GLY A 583 -3.39 18.46 -0.11
N THR A 584 -4.29 18.40 -1.09
CA THR A 584 -5.69 17.96 -1.00
C THR A 584 -5.78 16.48 -1.35
N HIS A 585 -6.40 15.65 -0.50
CA HIS A 585 -6.46 14.20 -0.72
C HIS A 585 -7.73 13.57 -0.18
N ASP A 586 -8.10 12.44 -0.78
CA ASP A 586 -9.15 11.56 -0.29
C ASP A 586 -8.53 10.28 0.24
N ILE A 587 -8.78 9.98 1.51
CA ILE A 587 -8.35 8.75 2.17
C ILE A 587 -9.62 7.99 2.56
N PHE A 588 -9.91 6.89 1.87
CA PHE A 588 -11.18 6.20 2.06
C PHE A 588 -11.15 4.69 2.05
N ASP A 589 -12.03 4.02 2.81
CA ASP A 589 -12.17 2.55 2.80
C ASP A 589 -10.88 1.75 2.99
N ASN A 590 -9.88 2.30 3.70
CA ASN A 590 -8.66 1.57 4.04
C ASN A 590 -8.87 0.70 5.30
N ARG A 591 -7.99 -0.28 5.50
CA ARG A 591 -7.93 -1.16 6.68
C ARG A 591 -6.54 -1.03 7.31
N LEU A 592 -6.46 -0.43 8.48
CA LEU A 592 -5.20 -0.11 9.15
C LEU A 592 -5.08 -0.88 10.46
N GLY A 593 -3.95 -1.57 10.63
CA GLY A 593 -3.64 -2.38 11.80
C GLY A 593 -4.17 -3.82 11.72
N ILE A 594 -4.82 -4.18 10.61
CA ILE A 594 -5.48 -5.48 10.39
C ILE A 594 -5.29 -5.95 8.94
N ASP A 595 -5.40 -7.26 8.72
CA ASP A 595 -5.55 -7.87 7.39
C ASP A 595 -7.03 -8.18 7.06
N GLU A 596 -7.26 -8.93 5.97
CA GLU A 596 -8.60 -9.32 5.51
C GLU A 596 -9.37 -10.21 6.45
N VAL A 597 -8.66 -11.00 7.27
CA VAL A 597 -9.26 -11.94 8.22
C VAL A 597 -9.26 -11.36 9.64
N LEU A 598 -9.05 -10.04 9.76
CA LEU A 598 -8.96 -9.29 11.02
C LEU A 598 -7.80 -9.72 11.92
N GLN A 599 -6.74 -10.34 11.37
CA GLN A 599 -5.52 -10.59 12.11
C GLN A 599 -4.81 -9.27 12.38
N ALA A 600 -4.36 -9.06 13.61
CA ALA A 600 -3.69 -7.85 14.04
C ALA A 600 -2.26 -7.73 13.47
N TYR A 601 -1.96 -6.57 12.86
CA TYR A 601 -0.63 -6.14 12.43
C TYR A 601 -0.39 -4.72 12.97
N PRO A 602 0.03 -4.59 14.25
CA PRO A 602 0.02 -3.31 14.96
C PRO A 602 0.81 -2.19 14.27
N ILE A 603 0.33 -0.95 14.44
CA ILE A 603 0.98 0.27 13.97
C ILE A 603 1.53 1.03 15.18
N ALA A 604 2.83 1.31 15.19
CA ALA A 604 3.48 1.76 16.42
C ALA A 604 2.97 3.11 16.94
N THR A 605 2.64 4.07 16.07
CA THR A 605 2.23 5.42 16.51
C THR A 605 0.86 5.87 16.02
N HIS A 606 0.64 6.04 14.72
CA HIS A 606 -0.60 6.61 14.17
C HIS A 606 -1.13 5.77 13.02
N GLY A 607 -2.43 5.44 13.07
CA GLY A 607 -3.13 4.92 11.90
C GLY A 607 -3.07 5.93 10.76
N ILE A 608 -3.67 7.12 10.97
CA ILE A 608 -3.65 8.22 10.01
C ILE A 608 -3.10 9.49 10.68
N LEU A 609 -2.13 10.14 10.01
CA LEU A 609 -1.55 11.41 10.45
C LEU A 609 -1.59 12.45 9.33
N LEU A 610 -2.34 13.54 9.54
CA LEU A 610 -2.32 14.72 8.69
C LEU A 610 -1.30 15.74 9.23
N GLY A 611 -0.27 16.00 8.42
CA GLY A 611 0.90 16.82 8.75
C GLY A 611 0.92 18.21 8.13
N ASN A 612 2.08 18.86 8.23
CA ASN A 612 2.26 20.27 7.88
C ASN A 612 2.14 20.56 6.39
N GLY A 613 1.02 21.14 5.97
CA GLY A 613 0.78 21.60 4.60
C GLY A 613 -0.38 20.89 3.89
N SER A 614 -1.00 19.88 4.52
CA SER A 614 -2.23 19.28 3.99
C SER A 614 -3.40 20.24 4.14
N SER A 615 -4.34 20.29 3.20
CA SER A 615 -5.54 21.13 3.33
C SER A 615 -6.74 20.41 2.74
N SER A 616 -7.91 20.58 3.35
CA SER A 616 -9.17 19.99 2.85
C SER A 616 -9.11 18.48 2.59
N VAL A 617 -8.37 17.74 3.43
CA VAL A 617 -8.27 16.27 3.32
C VAL A 617 -9.55 15.62 3.85
N ARG A 618 -10.08 14.66 3.09
CA ARG A 618 -11.23 13.85 3.49
C ARG A 618 -10.76 12.47 3.95
N VAL A 619 -11.17 12.06 5.15
CA VAL A 619 -10.90 10.75 5.73
C VAL A 619 -12.23 10.04 5.92
N ILE A 620 -12.59 9.10 5.05
CA ILE A 620 -13.95 8.55 4.95
C ILE A 620 -13.99 7.01 4.91
N GLY A 621 -14.80 6.32 5.71
CA GLY A 621 -15.01 4.86 5.51
C GLY A 621 -13.88 3.94 5.99
N ASN A 622 -12.85 4.48 6.65
CA ASN A 622 -11.66 3.70 7.03
C ASN A 622 -11.89 2.89 8.31
N TRP A 623 -11.28 1.72 8.42
CA TRP A 623 -11.18 0.96 9.68
C TRP A 623 -9.78 1.13 10.23
N ILE A 624 -9.67 1.64 11.46
CA ILE A 624 -8.40 2.09 12.03
C ILE A 624 -8.25 1.51 13.44
N GLY A 625 -7.34 0.56 13.59
CA GLY A 625 -7.13 -0.13 14.86
C GLY A 625 -5.68 -0.51 15.12
N HIS A 626 -5.46 -1.20 16.25
CA HIS A 626 -4.17 -1.70 16.73
C HIS A 626 -3.03 -0.68 16.61
N SER A 627 -3.36 0.60 16.77
CA SER A 627 -2.40 1.70 16.73
C SER A 627 -2.25 2.33 18.11
N THR A 628 -1.17 3.07 18.38
CA THR A 628 -1.15 3.90 19.59
C THR A 628 -2.23 4.99 19.51
N ARG A 629 -2.41 5.60 18.34
CA ARG A 629 -3.38 6.67 18.06
C ARG A 629 -4.09 6.34 16.74
N GLY A 630 -5.40 6.51 16.68
CA GLY A 630 -6.15 6.30 15.45
C GLY A 630 -5.84 7.37 14.41
N ILE A 631 -6.54 8.52 14.49
CA ILE A 631 -6.42 9.65 13.57
C ILE A 631 -5.84 10.87 14.31
N ARG A 632 -4.81 11.50 13.74
CA ARG A 632 -4.26 12.78 14.21
C ARG A 632 -4.30 13.82 13.11
N ILE A 633 -4.93 14.96 13.38
CA ILE A 633 -5.01 16.12 12.50
C ILE A 633 -4.27 17.27 13.19
N ASN A 634 -3.19 17.77 12.57
CA ASN A 634 -2.39 18.84 13.16
C ASN A 634 -2.91 20.24 12.76
N SER A 635 -2.44 21.27 13.48
CA SER A 635 -2.90 22.67 13.33
C SER A 635 -2.67 23.28 11.95
N SER A 636 -1.70 22.76 11.23
CA SER A 636 -1.34 23.09 9.86
C SER A 636 -2.20 22.39 8.81
N SER A 637 -3.25 21.66 9.24
CA SER A 637 -4.14 20.86 8.40
C SER A 637 -5.60 21.34 8.49
N PRO A 638 -5.94 22.55 7.97
CA PRO A 638 -7.28 23.09 8.14
C PRO A 638 -8.32 22.41 7.24
N PHE A 639 -9.59 22.53 7.64
CA PHE A 639 -10.77 22.08 6.88
C PHE A 639 -10.81 20.58 6.57
N ALA A 640 -10.19 19.74 7.42
CA ALA A 640 -10.27 18.30 7.29
C ALA A 640 -11.70 17.79 7.58
N VAL A 641 -12.14 16.78 6.85
CA VAL A 641 -13.43 16.11 7.06
C VAL A 641 -13.19 14.66 7.44
N VAL A 642 -13.75 14.22 8.57
CA VAL A 642 -13.66 12.85 9.08
C VAL A 642 -15.07 12.28 9.14
N GLY A 643 -15.46 11.39 8.23
CA GLY A 643 -16.82 10.83 8.15
C GLY A 643 -16.86 9.31 7.98
N ASN A 644 -17.89 8.61 8.43
CA ASN A 644 -18.06 7.17 8.21
C ASN A 644 -16.85 6.26 8.61
N ASN A 645 -15.96 6.68 9.52
CA ASN A 645 -14.81 5.86 9.93
C ASN A 645 -15.15 4.98 11.14
N TRP A 646 -14.53 3.81 11.20
CA TRP A 646 -14.61 2.85 12.31
C TRP A 646 -13.26 2.82 13.03
N VAL A 647 -13.17 3.45 14.20
CA VAL A 647 -11.91 3.73 14.88
C VAL A 647 -11.84 3.02 16.23
N GLY A 648 -10.94 2.05 16.31
CA GLY A 648 -10.77 1.12 17.44
C GLY A 648 -11.80 -0.01 17.46
N VAL A 649 -12.72 -0.06 16.50
CA VAL A 649 -13.79 -1.05 16.43
C VAL A 649 -14.09 -1.40 14.97
N THR A 650 -14.55 -2.62 14.67
CA THR A 650 -15.05 -3.01 13.34
C THR A 650 -16.56 -2.77 13.20
N PRO A 651 -17.14 -2.79 11.99
CA PRO A 651 -18.60 -2.70 11.80
C PRO A 651 -19.41 -3.76 12.54
N ASP A 652 -18.83 -4.95 12.74
CA ASP A 652 -19.45 -6.05 13.47
C ASP A 652 -19.30 -5.91 14.99
N GLY A 653 -18.53 -4.92 15.45
CA GLY A 653 -18.29 -4.64 16.87
C GLY A 653 -17.07 -5.32 17.46
N ASP A 654 -16.17 -5.86 16.63
CA ASP A 654 -14.91 -6.47 17.10
C ASP A 654 -13.95 -5.39 17.62
N ASP A 655 -13.21 -5.75 18.67
CA ASP A 655 -12.21 -4.89 19.28
C ASP A 655 -10.91 -4.88 18.47
N ILE A 656 -10.62 -3.73 17.87
CA ILE A 656 -9.35 -3.41 17.23
C ILE A 656 -8.74 -2.17 17.88
N GLY A 657 -8.99 -1.95 19.17
CA GLY A 657 -8.78 -0.70 19.91
C GLY A 657 -7.39 -0.06 19.72
N ASN A 658 -7.37 1.27 19.78
CA ASN A 658 -6.12 2.03 19.85
C ASN A 658 -5.71 2.24 21.31
N THR A 659 -4.41 2.23 21.61
CA THR A 659 -3.97 2.26 23.02
C THR A 659 -4.15 3.62 23.71
N LEU A 660 -4.27 4.72 22.94
CA LEU A 660 -4.49 6.07 23.47
C LEU A 660 -5.85 6.63 23.04
N TYR A 661 -5.95 7.32 21.89
CA TYR A 661 -7.19 7.96 21.45
C TYR A 661 -7.61 7.50 20.05
N GLY A 662 -8.91 7.60 19.76
CA GLY A 662 -9.45 7.38 18.42
C GLY A 662 -9.13 8.51 17.46
N LEU A 663 -9.51 9.74 17.80
CA LEU A 663 -9.23 10.95 17.01
C LEU A 663 -8.72 12.09 17.90
N TYR A 664 -7.73 12.83 17.41
CA TYR A 664 -7.34 14.12 18.01
C TYR A 664 -7.02 15.16 16.93
N THR A 665 -7.82 16.22 16.88
CA THR A 665 -7.63 17.34 15.95
C THR A 665 -7.16 18.62 16.64
N THR A 666 -6.20 19.31 15.99
CA THR A 666 -5.83 20.71 16.25
C THR A 666 -5.91 21.59 15.00
N GLY A 667 -6.32 21.02 13.85
CA GLY A 667 -6.50 21.71 12.58
C GLY A 667 -7.80 22.53 12.54
N SER A 668 -7.70 23.85 12.33
CA SER A 668 -8.87 24.73 12.35
C SER A 668 -9.91 24.36 11.29
N GLY A 669 -11.19 24.46 11.61
CA GLY A 669 -12.30 24.15 10.70
C GLY A 669 -12.50 22.66 10.45
N THR A 670 -11.97 21.78 11.31
CA THR A 670 -12.17 20.33 11.17
C THR A 670 -13.63 19.95 11.41
N MET A 671 -14.21 19.16 10.52
CA MET A 671 -15.51 18.53 10.68
C MET A 671 -15.33 17.05 11.04
N VAL A 672 -15.82 16.66 12.21
CA VAL A 672 -15.87 15.27 12.69
C VAL A 672 -17.33 14.82 12.61
N GLY A 673 -17.62 14.03 11.59
CA GLY A 673 -18.97 13.74 11.16
C GLY A 673 -19.12 14.03 9.67
N VAL A 674 -20.37 14.03 9.21
CA VAL A 674 -20.72 14.39 7.85
C VAL A 674 -21.71 15.55 7.85
N ASP A 675 -21.56 16.40 6.84
CA ASP A 675 -22.45 17.53 6.60
C ASP A 675 -23.87 17.02 6.36
N PRO A 676 -24.85 17.38 7.21
CA PRO A 676 -26.23 16.93 7.10
C PRO A 676 -26.94 17.39 5.82
N SER A 677 -26.35 18.29 5.04
CA SER A 677 -26.85 18.74 3.73
C SER A 677 -26.41 17.84 2.56
N THR A 678 -25.57 16.84 2.80
CA THR A 678 -25.04 15.92 1.79
C THR A 678 -25.72 14.54 1.84
N SER A 679 -25.70 13.80 0.73
CA SER A 679 -26.35 12.48 0.64
C SER A 679 -25.61 11.35 1.36
N ASP A 680 -24.42 11.62 1.91
CA ASP A 680 -23.55 10.63 2.54
C ASP A 680 -23.66 10.79 4.06
N SER A 681 -24.63 10.11 4.67
CA SER A 681 -25.12 10.37 6.03
C SER A 681 -24.54 9.43 7.10
N MET A 682 -23.52 8.64 6.77
CA MET A 682 -23.02 7.60 7.67
C MET A 682 -22.10 8.16 8.77
N PRO A 683 -22.35 7.82 10.05
CA PRO A 683 -21.62 8.37 11.19
C PRO A 683 -20.24 7.75 11.35
N ASN A 684 -19.31 8.46 12.00
CA ASN A 684 -18.14 7.78 12.55
C ASN A 684 -18.50 6.98 13.80
N VAL A 685 -17.75 5.91 14.06
CA VAL A 685 -17.86 5.08 15.25
C VAL A 685 -16.50 5.03 15.94
N PHE A 686 -16.44 5.50 17.19
CA PHE A 686 -15.25 5.48 18.04
C PHE A 686 -15.49 4.55 19.22
N GLY A 687 -14.77 3.42 19.29
CA GLY A 687 -14.92 2.43 20.35
C GLY A 687 -13.60 1.77 20.73
N PHE A 688 -13.54 1.20 21.95
CA PHE A 688 -12.37 0.49 22.49
C PHE A 688 -11.04 1.26 22.49
N ASN A 689 -11.07 2.59 22.34
CA ASN A 689 -9.86 3.40 22.44
C ASN A 689 -9.47 3.55 23.92
N GLY A 690 -8.17 3.55 24.21
CA GLY A 690 -7.62 3.52 25.56
C GLY A 690 -7.76 4.82 26.36
N SER A 691 -6.73 5.19 27.13
CA SER A 691 -6.80 6.29 28.11
C SER A 691 -7.02 7.68 27.50
N GLY A 692 -6.92 7.79 26.18
CA GLY A 692 -7.12 9.02 25.43
C GLY A 692 -8.58 9.33 25.12
N GLY A 693 -9.50 8.38 25.28
CA GLY A 693 -10.91 8.53 24.91
C GLY A 693 -11.16 8.33 23.40
N GLY A 694 -12.40 8.57 22.97
CA GLY A 694 -12.80 8.46 21.57
C GLY A 694 -12.31 9.64 20.74
N VAL A 695 -12.77 10.84 21.07
CA VAL A 695 -12.55 12.06 20.28
C VAL A 695 -11.95 13.18 21.12
N ARG A 696 -10.93 13.86 20.59
CA ARG A 696 -10.28 15.04 21.20
C ARG A 696 -10.31 16.24 20.25
N VAL A 697 -10.79 17.38 20.75
CA VAL A 697 -10.94 18.62 19.99
C VAL A 697 -10.08 19.71 20.62
N GLY A 698 -9.00 20.09 19.94
CA GLY A 698 -8.18 21.27 20.25
C GLY A 698 -8.01 22.20 19.06
N SER A 699 -8.98 22.16 18.14
CA SER A 699 -9.01 22.97 16.92
C SER A 699 -10.10 24.02 16.98
N ASP A 700 -9.78 25.25 16.60
CA ASP A 700 -10.78 26.31 16.40
C ASP A 700 -11.75 25.96 15.27
N ASN A 701 -12.97 26.51 15.31
CA ASN A 701 -14.01 26.34 14.30
C ASN A 701 -14.39 24.87 14.03
N ALA A 702 -14.15 23.99 15.00
CA ALA A 702 -14.42 22.56 14.85
C ALA A 702 -15.90 22.23 15.03
N GLN A 703 -16.38 21.28 14.25
CA GLN A 703 -17.72 20.74 14.38
C GLN A 703 -17.65 19.24 14.64
N VAL A 704 -18.32 18.77 15.68
CA VAL A 704 -18.48 17.34 15.96
C VAL A 704 -19.96 17.01 15.91
N ILE A 705 -20.39 16.28 14.89
CA ILE A 705 -21.80 16.01 14.58
C ILE A 705 -22.00 14.60 14.05
N ASN A 706 -23.15 13.98 14.31
CA ASN A 706 -23.52 12.67 13.77
C ASN A 706 -22.44 11.59 13.99
N ASN A 707 -21.97 11.43 15.23
CA ASN A 707 -20.99 10.39 15.60
C ASN A 707 -21.55 9.45 16.67
N TYR A 708 -21.10 8.20 16.66
CA TYR A 708 -21.26 7.26 17.76
C TYR A 708 -19.95 7.14 18.53
N ILE A 709 -19.97 7.47 19.83
CA ILE A 709 -18.78 7.48 20.70
C ILE A 709 -19.05 6.58 21.90
N GLY A 710 -18.40 5.41 21.93
CA GLY A 710 -18.56 4.37 22.94
C GLY A 710 -19.69 3.36 22.66
N SER A 711 -20.38 3.51 21.53
CA SER A 711 -21.41 2.57 21.05
C SER A 711 -21.38 2.43 19.53
N THR A 712 -22.07 1.43 18.99
CA THR A 712 -22.28 1.28 17.53
C THR A 712 -23.71 1.67 17.14
N PRO A 713 -23.99 1.92 15.84
CA PRO A 713 -25.36 2.13 15.35
C PRO A 713 -26.33 0.98 15.66
N ALA A 714 -25.82 -0.25 15.81
CA ALA A 714 -26.60 -1.41 16.24
C ALA A 714 -26.93 -1.41 17.75
N GLY A 715 -26.45 -0.43 18.50
CA GLY A 715 -26.64 -0.31 19.94
C GLY A 715 -25.68 -1.15 20.79
N LEU A 716 -24.64 -1.75 20.19
CA LEU A 716 -23.59 -2.46 20.94
C LEU A 716 -22.75 -1.44 21.70
N THR A 717 -22.44 -1.73 22.97
CA THR A 717 -21.52 -0.92 23.78
C THR A 717 -20.09 -1.31 23.45
N VAL A 718 -19.29 -0.34 23.04
CA VAL A 718 -17.88 -0.49 22.63
C VAL A 718 -17.05 0.55 23.39
N PRO A 719 -16.89 0.37 24.72
CA PRO A 719 -16.50 1.43 25.64
C PRO A 719 -15.13 2.02 25.29
N ASN A 720 -15.02 3.35 25.20
CA ASN A 720 -13.72 4.01 25.24
C ASN A 720 -13.29 4.16 26.71
N GLY A 721 -12.00 3.96 26.96
CA GLY A 721 -11.35 4.23 28.24
C GLY A 721 -11.04 5.71 28.46
N GLY A 722 -10.37 6.00 29.58
CA GLY A 722 -9.90 7.35 29.89
C GLY A 722 -10.95 8.25 30.54
N GLU A 723 -10.69 9.55 30.45
CA GLU A 723 -11.46 10.61 31.13
C GLU A 723 -12.88 10.79 30.59
N ALA A 724 -13.04 10.77 29.26
CA ALA A 724 -14.34 10.95 28.61
C ALA A 724 -14.37 10.33 27.22
N GLY A 725 -15.59 10.10 26.70
CA GLY A 725 -15.80 9.75 25.30
C GLY A 725 -15.32 10.86 24.34
N LEU A 726 -15.67 12.12 24.66
CA LEU A 726 -15.26 13.32 23.93
C LEU A 726 -14.58 14.32 24.87
N ILE A 727 -13.44 14.87 24.47
CA ILE A 727 -12.67 15.83 25.27
C ILE A 727 -12.41 17.12 24.46
N ILE A 728 -12.76 18.28 25.02
CA ILE A 728 -12.36 19.60 24.51
C ILE A 728 -11.14 20.09 25.32
N LEU A 729 -10.09 20.51 24.64
CA LEU A 729 -8.81 20.89 25.26
C LEU A 729 -8.06 21.92 24.40
N GLU A 730 -7.03 22.57 24.95
CA GLU A 730 -6.21 23.58 24.24
C GLU A 730 -6.93 24.89 23.90
N SER A 731 -8.06 25.16 24.57
CA SER A 731 -8.82 26.42 24.51
C SER A 731 -9.27 26.80 23.09
N PRO A 732 -9.92 25.88 22.36
CA PRO A 732 -10.37 26.14 21.01
C PRO A 732 -11.57 27.10 21.03
N GLN A 733 -11.71 27.87 19.97
CA GLN A 733 -12.79 28.84 19.79
C GLN A 733 -13.79 28.38 18.73
N ASN A 734 -15.03 28.88 18.76
CA ASN A 734 -16.06 28.57 17.75
C ASN A 734 -16.31 27.07 17.56
N VAL A 735 -16.25 26.28 18.64
CA VAL A 735 -16.51 24.83 18.58
C VAL A 735 -18.00 24.57 18.69
N ARG A 736 -18.51 23.63 17.88
CA ARG A 736 -19.90 23.15 17.93
C ARG A 736 -19.93 21.63 18.10
N ILE A 737 -20.50 21.16 19.20
CA ILE A 737 -20.72 19.73 19.46
C ILE A 737 -22.23 19.47 19.35
N GLY A 738 -22.68 18.91 18.24
CA GLY A 738 -24.10 18.82 17.89
C GLY A 738 -24.65 20.17 17.37
N LEU A 739 -25.52 20.13 16.36
CA LEU A 739 -26.18 21.32 15.79
C LEU A 739 -27.69 21.27 16.04
N SER A 740 -28.41 22.32 15.66
CA SER A 740 -29.86 22.43 15.80
C SER A 740 -30.66 21.60 14.79
N ALA A 741 -30.20 20.41 14.41
CA ALA A 741 -30.97 19.47 13.58
C ALA A 741 -30.73 18.03 14.09
N GLU A 742 -31.78 17.20 14.18
CA GLU A 742 -31.70 15.85 14.74
C GLU A 742 -30.64 14.99 14.02
N ILE A 743 -30.52 15.14 12.70
CA ILE A 743 -29.51 14.45 11.87
C ILE A 743 -28.05 14.82 12.18
N SER A 744 -27.82 15.81 13.04
CA SER A 744 -26.48 16.21 13.51
C SER A 744 -26.13 15.70 14.91
N GLN A 745 -27.05 14.98 15.56
CA GLN A 745 -26.89 14.53 16.94
C GLN A 745 -25.75 13.52 17.10
N ASN A 746 -24.85 13.74 18.07
CA ASN A 746 -23.91 12.70 18.48
C ASN A 746 -24.54 11.77 19.52
N ILE A 747 -24.27 10.47 19.41
CA ILE A 747 -24.63 9.45 20.39
C ILE A 747 -23.39 9.10 21.20
N ILE A 748 -23.29 9.62 22.42
CA ILE A 748 -22.15 9.45 23.32
C ILE A 748 -22.57 8.55 24.48
N ARG A 749 -22.19 7.29 24.42
CA ARG A 749 -22.72 6.28 25.35
C ARG A 749 -21.72 5.22 25.73
N GLY A 750 -21.80 4.76 26.99
CA GLY A 750 -21.08 3.59 27.44
C GLY A 750 -19.58 3.80 27.59
N ASN A 751 -19.11 5.05 27.64
CA ASN A 751 -17.70 5.34 27.88
C ASN A 751 -17.37 5.10 29.36
N ALA A 752 -16.12 4.69 29.65
CA ALA A 752 -15.70 4.36 31.02
C ALA A 752 -15.65 5.58 31.95
N GLY A 753 -15.42 6.77 31.40
CA GLY A 753 -15.43 8.05 32.12
C GLY A 753 -16.67 8.88 31.80
N HIS A 754 -16.51 10.19 31.66
CA HIS A 754 -17.58 11.13 31.30
C HIS A 754 -18.07 10.93 29.85
N GLY A 755 -19.25 11.46 29.53
CA GLY A 755 -19.68 11.60 28.14
C GLY A 755 -18.79 12.61 27.41
N ILE A 756 -18.84 13.86 27.86
CA ILE A 756 -18.03 14.98 27.40
C ILE A 756 -17.24 15.58 28.58
N SER A 757 -15.95 15.85 28.39
CA SER A 757 -15.16 16.66 29.32
C SER A 757 -14.64 17.91 28.61
N VAL A 758 -14.87 19.09 29.20
CA VAL A 758 -14.31 20.36 28.74
C VAL A 758 -13.18 20.72 29.67
N ARG A 759 -11.93 20.55 29.22
CA ARG A 759 -10.73 20.85 30.03
C ARG A 759 -10.25 22.27 29.86
N SER A 760 -10.46 22.84 28.68
CA SER A 760 -10.26 24.24 28.42
C SER A 760 -11.09 24.65 27.20
N ALA A 761 -11.62 25.87 27.22
CA ALA A 761 -12.43 26.45 26.16
C ALA A 761 -11.94 27.86 25.86
N GLY A 762 -12.10 28.29 24.60
CA GLY A 762 -12.09 29.70 24.24
C GLY A 762 -13.51 30.20 23.99
N PRO A 763 -13.67 31.42 23.43
CA PRO A 763 -14.99 31.96 23.11
C PRO A 763 -15.79 31.07 22.16
N ASP A 764 -17.11 31.13 22.30
CA ASP A 764 -18.07 30.50 21.40
C ASP A 764 -17.94 28.96 21.34
N VAL A 765 -17.73 28.29 22.48
CA VAL A 765 -17.84 26.82 22.58
C VAL A 765 -19.27 26.45 22.95
N GLU A 766 -19.95 25.72 22.07
CA GLU A 766 -21.34 25.30 22.26
C GLU A 766 -21.48 23.78 22.19
N ILE A 767 -22.15 23.21 23.20
CA ILE A 767 -22.60 21.83 23.26
C ILE A 767 -24.11 21.83 23.04
N GLY A 768 -24.50 21.52 21.81
CA GLY A 768 -25.87 21.52 21.32
C GLY A 768 -26.57 20.16 21.48
N VAL A 769 -27.34 19.78 20.47
CA VAL A 769 -28.11 18.52 20.40
C VAL A 769 -27.19 17.30 20.43
N ASN A 770 -27.22 16.56 21.55
CA ASN A 770 -26.46 15.33 21.76
C ASN A 770 -27.28 14.34 22.60
N SER A 771 -27.03 13.05 22.43
CA SER A 771 -27.58 12.00 23.31
C SER A 771 -26.46 11.40 24.15
N ILE A 772 -26.42 11.74 25.44
CA ILE A 772 -25.33 11.39 26.37
C ILE A 772 -25.85 10.42 27.43
N ARG A 773 -25.49 9.14 27.32
CA ARG A 773 -26.17 8.09 28.08
C ARG A 773 -25.21 7.04 28.65
N GLY A 774 -25.49 6.52 29.84
CA GLY A 774 -24.83 5.29 30.30
C GLY A 774 -23.31 5.37 30.43
N ASN A 775 -22.74 6.56 30.66
CA ASN A 775 -21.29 6.73 30.83
C ASN A 775 -20.90 6.53 32.31
N GLY A 776 -19.68 6.04 32.57
CA GLY A 776 -19.18 5.73 33.92
C GLY A 776 -18.88 6.95 34.80
N GLY A 777 -19.02 8.17 34.28
CA GLY A 777 -18.94 9.42 35.03
C GLY A 777 -20.13 10.33 34.76
N HIS A 778 -19.94 11.65 34.91
CA HIS A 778 -20.89 12.68 34.49
C HIS A 778 -21.23 12.64 32.98
N GLY A 779 -22.40 13.17 32.62
CA GLY A 779 -22.76 13.41 31.22
C GLY A 779 -21.81 14.43 30.57
N ILE A 780 -21.77 15.65 31.11
CA ILE A 780 -20.79 16.69 30.81
C ILE A 780 -20.04 17.07 32.09
N LEU A 781 -18.71 17.16 32.02
CA LEU A 781 -17.87 17.76 33.05
C LEU A 781 -17.25 19.07 32.52
N ILE A 782 -17.44 20.17 33.25
CA ILE A 782 -16.78 21.46 33.03
C ILE A 782 -15.59 21.57 33.97
N GLY A 783 -14.38 21.59 33.40
CA GLY A 783 -13.14 21.54 34.15
C GLY A 783 -12.71 22.87 34.78
N GLN A 784 -11.68 22.80 35.61
CA GLN A 784 -11.07 23.97 36.27
C GLN A 784 -10.73 25.11 35.30
N GLY A 785 -11.14 26.33 35.65
CA GLY A 785 -10.88 27.56 34.89
C GLY A 785 -11.64 27.69 33.57
N VAL A 786 -12.52 26.76 33.21
CA VAL A 786 -13.33 26.82 31.98
C VAL A 786 -14.48 27.82 32.16
N SER A 787 -14.58 28.78 31.24
CA SER A 787 -15.63 29.79 31.19
C SER A 787 -16.37 29.77 29.85
N ASP A 788 -17.53 30.44 29.80
CA ASP A 788 -18.21 30.80 28.55
C ASP A 788 -18.65 29.62 27.65
N VAL A 789 -18.84 28.43 28.23
CA VAL A 789 -19.39 27.26 27.50
C VAL A 789 -20.91 27.33 27.48
N VAL A 790 -21.52 27.24 26.30
CA VAL A 790 -22.97 27.21 26.13
C VAL A 790 -23.45 25.77 25.95
N MET A 791 -24.25 25.26 26.88
CA MET A 791 -24.89 23.94 26.82
C MET A 791 -26.38 24.13 26.59
N GLN A 792 -26.86 23.82 25.38
CA GLN A 792 -28.25 24.10 25.06
C GLN A 792 -28.92 23.19 24.04
N SER A 793 -30.24 23.03 24.17
CA SER A 793 -31.07 22.42 23.12
C SER A 793 -31.59 23.45 22.11
N SER A 794 -32.20 22.97 21.01
CA SER A 794 -32.96 23.82 20.09
C SER A 794 -34.21 24.43 20.76
N VAL A 795 -34.66 25.61 20.31
CA VAL A 795 -35.96 26.18 20.72
C VAL A 795 -37.13 25.44 20.07
N ASP A 796 -36.87 24.78 18.95
CA ASP A 796 -37.80 23.91 18.25
C ASP A 796 -37.54 22.48 18.71
N PRO A 797 -38.44 21.86 19.50
CA PRO A 797 -38.26 20.49 20.01
C PRO A 797 -38.15 19.45 18.90
N SER A 798 -38.64 19.73 17.67
CA SER A 798 -38.53 18.83 16.53
C SER A 798 -37.11 18.72 15.96
N LEU A 799 -36.22 19.64 16.35
CA LEU A 799 -34.83 19.68 15.90
C LEU A 799 -33.86 18.93 16.82
N GLY A 800 -34.39 18.26 17.85
CA GLY A 800 -33.63 17.48 18.83
C GLY A 800 -33.19 18.28 20.06
N SER A 801 -32.66 17.54 21.03
CA SER A 801 -32.30 18.03 22.37
C SER A 801 -30.92 17.56 22.83
N LEU A 802 -30.36 18.30 23.79
CA LEU A 802 -29.26 17.85 24.63
C LEU A 802 -29.83 16.97 25.76
N ASP A 803 -29.70 15.66 25.58
CA ASP A 803 -30.38 14.61 26.35
C ASP A 803 -29.40 13.81 27.21
N PHE A 804 -29.74 13.65 28.49
CA PHE A 804 -29.00 12.83 29.46
C PHE A 804 -29.83 11.63 29.93
N TYR A 805 -29.19 10.45 30.03
CA TYR A 805 -29.83 9.27 30.64
C TYR A 805 -28.85 8.21 31.16
N GLY A 806 -28.91 7.91 32.46
CA GLY A 806 -28.31 6.72 33.08
C GLY A 806 -26.78 6.74 33.19
N ASN A 807 -26.18 7.92 33.19
CA ASN A 807 -24.79 8.16 33.53
C ASN A 807 -24.59 7.91 35.05
N GLU A 808 -23.40 7.44 35.46
CA GLU A 808 -23.14 7.14 36.88
C GLU A 808 -23.02 8.42 37.74
N GLY A 809 -22.65 9.55 37.11
CA GLY A 809 -22.56 10.87 37.75
C GLY A 809 -23.75 11.79 37.42
N SER A 810 -23.60 13.07 37.74
CA SER A 810 -24.51 14.15 37.34
C SER A 810 -24.61 14.32 35.81
N ALA A 811 -25.75 14.78 35.32
CA ALA A 811 -25.96 15.11 33.91
C ALA A 811 -24.97 16.18 33.46
N ILE A 812 -24.82 17.24 34.25
CA ILE A 812 -23.82 18.29 34.07
C ILE A 812 -23.15 18.53 35.42
N ALA A 813 -21.83 18.49 35.46
CA ALA A 813 -21.04 18.76 36.65
C ALA A 813 -19.95 19.80 36.37
N PHE A 814 -19.60 20.57 37.39
CA PHE A 814 -18.51 21.55 37.36
C PHE A 814 -17.45 21.20 38.39
N ASP A 815 -16.19 21.36 38.01
CA ASP A 815 -15.12 21.40 38.98
C ASP A 815 -15.30 22.63 39.90
N PRO A 816 -14.89 22.56 41.19
CA PRO A 816 -15.07 23.65 42.14
C PRO A 816 -14.44 24.99 41.72
N ASP A 817 -13.39 24.94 40.90
CA ASP A 817 -12.66 26.11 40.39
C ASP A 817 -12.98 26.39 38.91
N ALA A 818 -14.12 25.93 38.39
CA ALA A 818 -14.57 26.30 37.05
C ALA A 818 -14.84 27.81 36.96
N GLY A 819 -14.63 28.37 35.77
CA GLY A 819 -14.86 29.80 35.53
C GLY A 819 -16.35 30.16 35.42
N ALA A 820 -16.63 31.45 35.38
CA ALA A 820 -17.97 32.01 35.18
C ALA A 820 -18.42 31.95 33.71
N GLY A 821 -19.67 32.32 33.42
CA GLY A 821 -20.23 32.49 32.08
C GLY A 821 -20.73 31.20 31.41
N ASN A 822 -20.71 30.08 32.12
CA ASN A 822 -21.14 28.79 31.59
C ASN A 822 -22.68 28.64 31.64
N SER A 823 -23.29 28.54 30.46
CA SER A 823 -24.74 28.63 30.27
C SER A 823 -25.38 27.27 30.09
N ILE A 824 -26.46 26.98 30.84
CA ILE A 824 -27.23 25.74 30.76
C ILE A 824 -28.67 26.08 30.40
N ARG A 825 -29.06 25.81 29.16
CA ARG A 825 -30.34 26.27 28.62
C ARG A 825 -31.11 25.13 27.97
N ARG A 826 -32.39 24.97 28.32
CA ARG A 826 -33.31 24.02 27.68
C ARG A 826 -32.80 22.57 27.63
N VAL A 827 -32.00 22.13 28.59
CA VAL A 827 -31.43 20.76 28.62
C VAL A 827 -32.45 19.74 29.13
N LEU A 828 -32.35 18.48 28.69
CA LEU A 828 -33.29 17.42 29.10
C LEU A 828 -32.59 16.31 29.87
N GLN A 829 -33.08 16.02 31.07
CA GLN A 829 -32.59 14.95 31.94
C GLN A 829 -33.68 13.89 32.10
N ARG A 830 -33.33 12.64 31.82
CA ARG A 830 -34.22 11.50 32.03
C ARG A 830 -33.78 10.73 33.29
N ARG A 831 -34.69 9.94 33.87
CA ARG A 831 -34.49 9.24 35.16
C ARG A 831 -33.09 8.58 35.29
N HIS A 832 -32.53 8.61 36.51
CA HIS A 832 -31.27 8.01 36.99
C HIS A 832 -30.01 8.90 37.02
N ASP A 833 -29.98 10.04 36.32
CA ASP A 833 -28.86 10.98 36.46
C ASP A 833 -29.06 11.86 37.71
N LYS A 834 -27.99 12.25 38.38
CA LYS A 834 -28.06 13.42 39.30
C LYS A 834 -28.18 14.68 38.42
N GLY A 835 -28.88 15.72 38.87
CA GLY A 835 -29.20 16.91 38.05
C GLY A 835 -27.99 17.75 37.61
N ILE A 836 -28.05 19.06 37.86
CA ILE A 836 -26.91 19.97 37.68
C ILE A 836 -26.13 20.02 39.00
N ASP A 837 -24.81 19.83 38.95
CA ASP A 837 -23.92 19.89 40.12
C ASP A 837 -22.83 20.94 39.91
N LEU A 838 -22.94 22.09 40.57
CA LEU A 838 -21.97 23.19 40.48
C LEU A 838 -20.81 23.09 41.48
N GLY A 839 -20.75 21.99 42.26
CA GLY A 839 -19.72 21.76 43.28
C GLY A 839 -20.05 22.36 44.66
N PRO A 840 -19.14 22.23 45.64
CA PRO A 840 -19.32 22.77 46.98
C PRO A 840 -19.12 24.29 46.97
N GLY A 841 -20.22 25.04 47.15
CA GLY A 841 -20.26 26.51 47.14
C GLY A 841 -21.30 27.13 46.18
N GLY A 842 -21.92 26.34 45.30
CA GLY A 842 -22.99 26.84 44.42
C GLY A 842 -24.41 26.72 45.00
N ARG A 843 -24.59 25.97 46.09
CA ARG A 843 -25.92 25.51 46.53
C ARG A 843 -26.70 26.48 47.43
N ASP A 844 -26.05 27.49 47.97
CA ASP A 844 -26.63 28.28 49.05
C ASP A 844 -27.43 29.43 48.43
N GLN A 845 -28.76 29.34 48.49
CA GLN A 845 -29.64 30.47 48.19
C GLN A 845 -29.52 31.50 49.31
N ASP A 846 -28.62 32.46 49.18
CA ASP A 846 -28.45 33.54 50.14
C ASP A 846 -29.04 34.87 49.60
N PRO A 847 -29.71 35.67 50.45
CA PRO A 847 -30.34 36.91 50.01
C PRO A 847 -29.34 37.93 49.43
N GLY A 848 -29.42 38.17 48.12
CA GLY A 848 -28.60 39.13 47.38
C GLY A 848 -27.17 38.69 47.04
N ASP A 849 -26.83 37.42 47.31
CA ASP A 849 -25.61 36.62 47.06
C ASP A 849 -24.25 37.31 46.82
N ALA A 850 -23.27 36.98 47.68
CA ALA A 850 -21.86 37.40 47.67
C ALA A 850 -20.81 36.26 47.46
N ASP A 851 -21.23 35.01 47.24
CA ASP A 851 -20.42 33.80 47.09
C ASP A 851 -19.84 33.55 45.69
N THR A 852 -18.51 33.49 45.60
CA THR A 852 -17.81 33.28 44.33
C THR A 852 -17.76 31.80 43.96
N GLY A 853 -18.27 31.43 42.78
CA GLY A 853 -18.24 30.07 42.25
C GLY A 853 -18.46 30.01 40.72
N PRO A 854 -18.57 28.82 40.12
CA PRO A 854 -18.74 28.63 38.67
C PRO A 854 -19.97 29.31 38.04
N ASN A 855 -20.94 29.69 38.86
CA ASN A 855 -22.16 30.41 38.47
C ASN A 855 -22.15 31.90 38.86
N ASN A 856 -21.02 32.45 39.32
CA ASN A 856 -20.84 33.88 39.64
C ASN A 856 -22.09 34.52 40.28
N LEU A 857 -22.51 34.03 41.46
CA LEU A 857 -23.58 34.64 42.27
C LEU A 857 -25.00 34.49 41.67
N GLN A 858 -25.23 33.54 40.76
CA GLN A 858 -26.54 33.35 40.14
C GLN A 858 -27.43 32.40 40.95
N ASN A 859 -28.38 33.00 41.67
CA ASN A 859 -29.40 32.27 42.43
C ASN A 859 -30.43 31.57 41.54
N TYR A 860 -30.95 30.43 42.00
CA TYR A 860 -32.08 29.77 41.35
C TYR A 860 -33.40 30.52 41.60
N PRO A 861 -34.42 30.35 40.74
CA PRO A 861 -35.74 30.97 40.95
C PRO A 861 -36.47 30.42 42.19
N GLU A 862 -37.03 31.31 43.00
CA GLU A 862 -37.88 30.97 44.15
C GLU A 862 -39.36 31.16 43.79
N PHE A 863 -40.19 30.13 44.02
CA PHE A 863 -41.60 30.10 43.64
C PHE A 863 -42.53 30.27 44.84
N ASP A 864 -43.63 31.02 44.64
CA ASP A 864 -44.79 31.00 45.54
C ASP A 864 -45.64 29.78 45.18
N GLU A 865 -45.47 28.69 45.94
CA GLU A 865 -46.11 27.39 45.68
C GLU A 865 -47.64 27.46 45.60
N LEU A 866 -48.28 28.37 46.35
CA LEU A 866 -49.74 28.51 46.35
C LEU A 866 -50.27 29.25 45.11
N ALA A 867 -49.41 30.01 44.45
CA ALA A 867 -49.74 30.79 43.26
C ALA A 867 -49.13 30.20 41.97
N SER A 868 -48.43 29.07 42.06
CA SER A 868 -47.70 28.48 40.95
C SER A 868 -48.13 27.03 40.70
N GLY A 869 -48.49 26.69 39.46
CA GLY A 869 -48.93 25.35 39.09
C GLY A 869 -49.48 25.25 37.67
N PHE A 870 -49.91 24.05 37.28
CA PHE A 870 -50.61 23.86 36.02
C PHE A 870 -52.09 24.20 36.16
N ASN A 871 -52.59 25.08 35.30
CA ASN A 871 -54.02 25.37 35.21
C ASN A 871 -54.64 24.49 34.10
N PRO A 872 -55.34 23.39 34.44
CA PRO A 872 -55.86 22.45 33.45
C PRO A 872 -56.98 23.04 32.59
N ASP A 873 -57.68 24.07 33.07
CA ASP A 873 -58.78 24.71 32.33
C ASP A 873 -58.27 25.64 31.23
N ALA A 874 -57.17 26.35 31.48
CA ALA A 874 -56.55 27.26 30.53
C ALA A 874 -55.38 26.61 29.75
N GLY A 875 -54.86 25.46 30.20
CA GLY A 875 -53.79 24.70 29.55
C GLY A 875 -52.41 25.37 29.63
N ASN A 876 -52.23 26.32 30.55
CA ASN A 876 -51.01 27.07 30.81
C ASN A 876 -50.40 26.69 32.17
N VAL A 877 -49.11 26.97 32.33
CA VAL A 877 -48.43 26.95 33.63
C VAL A 877 -48.41 28.38 34.15
N GLU A 878 -49.14 28.63 35.23
CA GLU A 878 -49.12 29.92 35.94
C GLU A 878 -48.02 29.85 36.99
N ILE A 879 -47.12 30.83 36.99
CA ILE A 879 -46.00 30.88 37.94
C ILE A 879 -45.90 32.26 38.56
N ARG A 880 -45.67 32.29 39.87
CA ARG A 880 -45.27 33.49 40.60
C ARG A 880 -43.92 33.24 41.25
N PHE A 881 -42.90 33.95 40.80
CA PHE A 881 -41.53 33.68 41.23
C PHE A 881 -40.71 34.96 41.36
N ARG A 882 -39.60 34.89 42.08
CA ARG A 882 -38.53 35.89 42.07
C ARG A 882 -37.19 35.22 41.83
N VAL A 883 -36.20 35.99 41.38
CA VAL A 883 -34.80 35.57 41.40
C VAL A 883 -34.06 36.53 42.32
N ASP A 884 -33.57 36.03 43.46
CA ASP A 884 -32.92 36.86 44.49
C ASP A 884 -31.46 37.19 44.14
N SER A 885 -31.22 37.62 42.90
CA SER A 885 -29.91 37.99 42.37
C SER A 885 -29.79 39.51 42.30
N ALA A 886 -28.90 40.11 43.08
CA ALA A 886 -28.74 41.57 43.08
C ALA A 886 -28.20 42.07 41.72
N PRO A 887 -28.66 43.23 41.18
CA PRO A 887 -28.15 43.78 39.91
C PRO A 887 -26.65 44.12 39.89
N GLY A 888 -25.99 44.14 41.04
CA GLY A 888 -24.53 44.31 41.15
C GLY A 888 -23.73 43.01 40.98
N ASN A 889 -24.40 41.85 41.10
CA ASN A 889 -23.80 40.54 41.21
C ASN A 889 -24.14 39.63 40.01
N SER A 890 -25.34 39.80 39.44
CA SER A 890 -25.77 39.09 38.23
C SER A 890 -26.13 40.05 37.11
N ALA A 891 -25.89 39.64 35.87
CA ALA A 891 -26.21 40.45 34.70
C ALA A 891 -27.65 40.26 34.24
N TYR A 892 -28.42 41.34 34.16
CA TYR A 892 -29.79 41.33 33.66
C TYR A 892 -29.87 41.63 32.14
N PRO A 893 -30.92 41.16 31.43
CA PRO A 893 -32.03 40.35 31.95
C PRO A 893 -31.61 38.91 32.27
N ILE A 894 -32.18 38.35 33.33
CA ILE A 894 -32.03 36.93 33.67
C ILE A 894 -33.06 36.15 32.88
N VAL A 895 -32.66 35.00 32.36
CA VAL A 895 -33.53 34.11 31.60
C VAL A 895 -33.83 32.87 32.43
N VAL A 896 -35.11 32.60 32.68
CA VAL A 896 -35.57 31.47 33.49
C VAL A 896 -36.19 30.42 32.58
N ASP A 897 -35.54 29.27 32.46
CA ASP A 897 -36.09 28.11 31.75
C ASP A 897 -36.86 27.23 32.73
N VAL A 898 -38.14 26.97 32.43
CA VAL A 898 -39.03 26.15 33.28
C VAL A 898 -39.20 24.77 32.66
N TYR A 899 -39.13 23.74 33.50
CA TYR A 899 -39.18 22.33 33.11
C TYR A 899 -40.23 21.59 33.93
N ARG A 900 -40.85 20.59 33.30
CA ARG A 900 -41.54 19.52 34.03
C ARG A 900 -40.49 18.68 34.76
N SER A 901 -40.78 18.34 36.00
CA SER A 901 -39.96 17.46 36.83
C SER A 901 -40.61 16.10 37.08
N ASP A 902 -39.89 15.23 37.77
CA ASP A 902 -40.38 13.90 38.12
C ASP A 902 -41.44 13.95 39.24
N PRO A 903 -42.27 12.90 39.42
CA PRO A 903 -43.36 12.88 40.39
C PRO A 903 -42.96 13.13 41.86
N ALA A 904 -41.67 13.05 42.21
CA ALA A 904 -41.19 13.31 43.56
C ALA A 904 -40.51 14.69 43.71
N GLY A 905 -40.43 15.50 42.64
CA GLY A 905 -39.79 16.82 42.68
C GLY A 905 -38.27 16.76 42.89
N SER A 906 -37.59 15.68 42.48
CA SER A 906 -36.17 15.45 42.78
C SER A 906 -35.17 16.36 42.03
N GLY A 907 -35.66 17.38 41.30
CA GLY A 907 -34.82 18.29 40.54
C GLY A 907 -34.49 17.84 39.12
N LEU A 908 -35.15 16.80 38.58
CA LEU A 908 -34.89 16.33 37.22
C LEU A 908 -35.54 17.24 36.17
N LEU A 909 -34.78 17.59 35.13
CA LEU A 909 -35.23 18.43 34.01
C LEU A 909 -35.92 17.59 32.90
N MET A 910 -37.07 16.97 33.17
CA MET A 910 -37.67 15.95 32.29
C MET A 910 -38.28 16.48 30.97
N GLY A 911 -38.64 17.77 30.91
CA GLY A 911 -39.22 18.37 29.70
C GLY A 911 -39.31 19.89 29.79
N TRP A 912 -38.67 20.60 28.86
CA TRP A 912 -38.76 22.07 28.79
C TRP A 912 -40.18 22.53 28.46
N ILE A 913 -40.72 23.43 29.28
CA ILE A 913 -42.08 23.97 29.15
C ILE A 913 -42.08 25.31 28.43
N GLY A 914 -41.12 26.18 28.77
CA GLY A 914 -41.03 27.53 28.25
C GLY A 914 -39.95 28.34 28.94
N THR A 915 -39.74 29.56 28.46
CA THR A 915 -38.71 30.46 28.95
C THR A 915 -39.34 31.80 29.33
N VAL A 916 -38.91 32.36 30.46
CA VAL A 916 -39.28 33.69 30.95
C VAL A 916 -38.06 34.60 30.93
N VAL A 917 -38.26 35.87 30.57
CA VAL A 917 -37.25 36.92 30.72
C VAL A 917 -37.60 37.72 31.99
N TYR A 918 -36.68 37.76 32.94
CA TYR A 918 -36.78 38.47 34.21
C TYR A 918 -35.90 39.73 34.13
N GLU A 919 -36.56 40.88 34.07
CA GLU A 919 -35.92 42.16 33.77
C GLU A 919 -35.26 42.77 35.00
N GLN A 920 -34.29 43.66 34.80
CA GLN A 920 -33.61 44.34 35.93
C GLN A 920 -34.58 45.14 36.81
N ALA A 921 -35.69 45.62 36.26
CA ALA A 921 -36.72 46.34 37.00
C ALA A 921 -37.45 45.46 38.03
N ASP A 922 -37.42 44.14 37.83
CA ASP A 922 -38.10 43.15 38.65
C ASP A 922 -37.16 42.48 39.65
N ALA A 923 -35.87 42.82 39.64
CA ALA A 923 -34.84 42.19 40.46
C ALA A 923 -35.26 42.04 41.93
N GLN A 924 -35.18 40.81 42.46
CA GLN A 924 -35.55 40.44 43.84
C GLN A 924 -37.06 40.58 44.19
N GLU A 925 -37.90 40.98 43.24
CA GLU A 925 -39.36 41.10 43.41
C GLU A 925 -40.09 39.91 42.79
N PHE A 926 -41.24 39.54 43.35
CA PHE A 926 -42.10 38.50 42.79
C PHE A 926 -42.83 39.00 41.54
N VAL A 927 -42.72 38.26 40.43
CA VAL A 927 -43.45 38.48 39.19
C VAL A 927 -44.40 37.33 38.90
N GLU A 928 -45.56 37.63 38.30
CA GLU A 928 -46.54 36.64 37.83
C GLU A 928 -46.44 36.49 36.32
N VAL A 929 -46.27 35.26 35.84
CA VAL A 929 -46.14 34.93 34.42
C VAL A 929 -46.99 33.71 34.09
N SER A 930 -47.61 33.71 32.91
CA SER A 930 -48.35 32.57 32.38
C SER A 930 -47.61 32.02 31.16
N LEU A 931 -47.11 30.79 31.27
CA LEU A 931 -46.42 30.07 30.20
C LEU A 931 -47.37 29.13 29.48
N THR A 932 -47.45 29.25 28.15
CA THR A 932 -48.11 28.24 27.33
C THR A 932 -47.11 27.14 26.99
N PRO A 933 -47.34 25.86 27.34
CA PRO A 933 -46.43 24.77 27.02
C PRO A 933 -46.12 24.72 25.52
N VAL A 934 -44.84 24.59 25.16
CA VAL A 934 -44.41 24.53 23.75
C VAL A 934 -45.00 23.29 23.05
N PRO A 935 -45.65 23.44 21.88
CA PRO A 935 -46.16 22.28 21.13
C PRO A 935 -45.06 21.26 20.81
N GLY A 936 -45.33 19.98 21.09
CA GLY A 936 -44.38 18.87 20.85
C GLY A 936 -43.56 18.45 22.08
N THR A 937 -43.68 19.14 23.21
CA THR A 937 -43.15 18.69 24.50
C THR A 937 -44.18 17.87 25.26
N GLN A 938 -43.78 17.19 26.35
CA GLN A 938 -44.74 16.42 27.16
C GLN A 938 -45.78 17.35 27.78
N THR A 939 -47.05 17.06 27.55
CA THR A 939 -48.16 17.87 28.08
C THR A 939 -48.19 17.78 29.60
N PRO A 940 -48.17 18.91 30.33
CA PRO A 940 -48.34 18.89 31.76
C PRO A 940 -49.76 18.42 32.14
N GLU A 941 -49.86 17.83 33.33
CA GLU A 941 -51.09 17.40 33.99
C GLU A 941 -51.29 18.21 35.27
N ALA A 942 -52.51 18.20 35.84
CA ALA A 942 -52.86 18.99 37.04
C ALA A 942 -51.87 18.81 38.21
N GLU A 943 -51.40 17.57 38.41
CA GLU A 943 -50.48 17.20 39.49
C GLU A 943 -49.01 17.14 39.05
N SER A 944 -48.64 17.83 37.97
CA SER A 944 -47.25 17.86 37.51
C SER A 944 -46.37 18.72 38.40
N TRP A 945 -45.19 18.21 38.73
CA TRP A 945 -44.11 18.99 39.33
C TRP A 945 -43.35 19.77 38.28
N PHE A 946 -42.84 20.92 38.68
CA PHE A 946 -42.03 21.79 37.84
C PHE A 946 -40.79 22.27 38.60
N VAL A 947 -39.74 22.56 37.86
CA VAL A 947 -38.49 23.14 38.35
C VAL A 947 -37.98 24.15 37.34
N ALA A 948 -37.07 25.03 37.73
CA ALA A 948 -36.51 26.03 36.85
C ALA A 948 -35.02 26.25 37.05
N VAL A 949 -34.36 26.76 36.01
CA VAL A 949 -32.96 27.20 36.03
C VAL A 949 -32.93 28.66 35.59
N ALA A 950 -32.26 29.51 36.36
CA ALA A 950 -32.01 30.90 36.00
C ALA A 950 -30.63 31.04 35.35
N THR A 951 -30.56 31.79 34.25
CA THR A 951 -29.30 32.11 33.58
C THR A 951 -29.19 33.61 33.34
N ASP A 952 -28.12 34.23 33.84
CA ASP A 952 -27.88 35.67 33.66
C ASP A 952 -27.44 36.01 32.22
N ASN A 953 -27.40 37.31 31.91
CA ASN A 953 -27.03 37.81 30.57
C ASN A 953 -25.52 37.72 30.26
N LEU A 954 -24.70 37.25 31.21
CA LEU A 954 -23.31 36.85 30.99
C LEU A 954 -23.16 35.32 30.84
N GLY A 955 -24.26 34.58 30.92
CA GLY A 955 -24.30 33.13 30.72
C GLY A 955 -24.17 32.33 32.02
N ASN A 956 -24.08 32.93 33.19
CA ASN A 956 -24.01 32.21 34.46
C ASN A 956 -25.32 31.52 34.78
N SER A 957 -25.33 30.20 35.01
CA SER A 957 -26.57 29.44 35.31
C SER A 957 -26.61 28.95 36.74
N SER A 958 -27.78 29.03 37.37
CA SER A 958 -28.06 28.49 38.69
C SER A 958 -28.14 26.96 38.66
N GLU A 959 -28.17 26.36 39.85
CA GLU A 959 -28.72 25.04 40.08
C GLU A 959 -30.20 24.98 39.68
N VAL A 960 -30.75 23.77 39.81
CA VAL A 960 -32.19 23.53 39.66
C VAL A 960 -32.91 24.08 40.90
N SER A 961 -33.98 24.84 40.70
CA SER A 961 -34.83 25.33 41.78
C SER A 961 -35.45 24.18 42.58
N GLU A 962 -35.92 24.51 43.79
CA GLU A 962 -36.88 23.66 44.47
C GLU A 962 -38.11 23.39 43.58
N PRO A 963 -38.69 22.19 43.67
CA PRO A 963 -39.84 21.81 42.88
C PRO A 963 -41.11 22.55 43.35
N PHE A 964 -41.89 23.06 42.40
CA PHE A 964 -43.18 23.70 42.66
C PHE A 964 -44.30 23.00 41.88
N GLY A 965 -45.55 23.33 42.23
CA GLY A 965 -46.71 22.59 41.76
C GLY A 965 -46.79 21.22 42.45
N GLY A 966 -47.28 20.21 41.72
CA GLY A 966 -47.52 18.88 42.28
C GLY A 966 -48.67 18.84 43.31
N PRO A 967 -48.98 17.64 43.82
CA PRO A 967 -50.00 17.49 44.85
C PRO A 967 -49.58 18.18 46.17
N PRO A 968 -50.55 18.63 47.00
CA PRO A 968 -50.29 19.19 48.31
C PRO A 968 -49.37 18.28 49.15
N ARG A 969 -48.51 18.87 49.99
CA ARG A 969 -47.63 18.10 50.89
C ARG A 969 -48.16 18.12 52.32
N TYR A 970 -47.95 17.02 53.02
CA TYR A 970 -48.38 16.81 54.39
C TYR A 970 -47.24 16.26 55.24
N THR A 971 -47.21 16.66 56.50
CA THR A 971 -46.12 16.35 57.42
C THR A 971 -46.28 14.96 58.01
N ILE A 972 -45.15 14.29 58.29
CA ILE A 972 -45.12 12.99 58.95
C ILE A 972 -44.64 13.18 60.39
N GLY A 973 -45.40 12.70 61.34
CA GLY A 973 -45.18 12.91 62.75
C GLY A 973 -45.88 11.86 63.61
N GLY A 974 -45.61 11.93 64.90
CA GLY A 974 -46.03 10.91 65.82
C GLY A 974 -45.66 11.21 67.27
N VAL A 975 -45.73 10.18 68.11
CA VAL A 975 -45.39 10.28 69.54
C VAL A 975 -44.37 9.21 69.90
N VAL A 976 -43.26 9.64 70.48
CA VAL A 976 -42.33 8.75 71.19
C VAL A 976 -42.82 8.58 72.63
N ASN A 977 -42.83 7.35 73.12
CA ASN A 977 -43.22 6.98 74.47
C ASN A 977 -42.08 6.28 75.21
N ASN A 978 -41.98 6.55 76.52
CA ASN A 978 -41.07 5.88 77.45
C ASN A 978 -39.56 6.04 77.14
N LEU A 979 -39.13 7.07 76.41
CA LEU A 979 -37.70 7.30 76.19
C LEU A 979 -37.01 7.72 77.50
N ALA A 980 -36.03 6.96 77.99
CA ALA A 980 -35.36 7.17 79.28
C ALA A 980 -34.40 8.39 79.29
N GLY A 981 -34.24 9.05 78.15
CA GLY A 981 -33.29 10.15 77.92
C GLY A 981 -32.03 9.67 77.23
N ASN A 982 -31.35 10.60 76.54
CA ASN A 982 -30.23 10.23 75.67
C ASN A 982 -28.96 9.96 76.47
N GLY A 983 -28.40 8.78 76.26
CA GLY A 983 -27.03 8.43 76.65
C GLY A 983 -26.02 9.07 75.71
N MET A 984 -24.89 8.39 75.47
CA MET A 984 -23.96 8.84 74.43
C MET A 984 -24.54 8.66 73.03
N ASN A 985 -25.49 7.73 72.85
CA ASN A 985 -26.26 7.56 71.63
C ASN A 985 -27.74 7.97 71.85
N PRO A 986 -28.25 8.97 71.12
CA PRO A 986 -29.68 9.33 71.13
C PRO A 986 -30.51 8.36 70.29
N LEU A 987 -31.84 8.42 70.45
CA LEU A 987 -32.76 7.81 69.49
C LEU A 987 -32.74 8.64 68.19
N VAL A 988 -32.54 7.99 67.05
CA VAL A 988 -32.67 8.63 65.72
C VAL A 988 -33.75 7.90 64.95
N LEU A 989 -34.78 8.65 64.55
CA LEU A 989 -35.83 8.17 63.66
C LEU A 989 -35.48 8.53 62.22
N GLN A 990 -35.85 7.68 61.26
CA GLN A 990 -35.59 7.93 59.85
C GLN A 990 -36.86 7.71 59.06
N ASN A 991 -37.25 8.68 58.25
CA ASN A 991 -38.33 8.56 57.28
C ASN A 991 -37.77 8.30 55.88
N ASN A 992 -38.35 7.34 55.16
CA ASN A 992 -38.06 7.01 53.76
C ASN A 992 -36.55 6.84 53.42
N GLY A 993 -35.74 6.44 54.40
CA GLY A 993 -34.30 6.16 54.22
C GLY A 993 -33.38 7.38 54.05
N GLY A 994 -33.86 8.61 54.29
CA GLY A 994 -33.05 9.82 54.05
C GLY A 994 -33.40 11.09 54.85
N ASP A 995 -34.46 11.08 55.66
CA ASP A 995 -34.88 12.19 56.52
C ASP A 995 -34.72 11.79 58.00
N ASP A 996 -33.52 12.00 58.53
CA ASP A 996 -33.12 11.57 59.89
C ASP A 996 -33.50 12.64 60.92
N LEU A 997 -34.25 12.24 61.95
CA LEU A 997 -34.71 13.08 63.03
C LEU A 997 -34.09 12.64 64.37
N ASP A 998 -33.18 13.47 64.88
CA ASP A 998 -32.57 13.31 66.19
C ASP A 998 -33.56 13.63 67.31
N ILE A 999 -33.86 12.63 68.12
CA ILE A 999 -34.74 12.79 69.27
C ILE A 999 -33.92 13.19 70.49
N THR A 1000 -34.05 14.45 70.93
CA THR A 1000 -33.24 15.01 72.02
C THR A 1000 -33.92 15.00 73.41
N GLN A 1001 -35.22 14.73 73.47
CA GLN A 1001 -36.04 14.89 74.68
C GLN A 1001 -36.40 13.54 75.33
N ALA A 1002 -36.22 13.42 76.65
CA ALA A 1002 -36.65 12.26 77.42
C ALA A 1002 -38.17 12.28 77.72
N GLY A 1003 -38.77 11.11 77.88
CA GLY A 1003 -40.18 10.92 78.26
C GLY A 1003 -41.11 10.68 77.06
N THR A 1004 -42.37 11.11 77.19
CA THR A 1004 -43.35 11.09 76.10
C THR A 1004 -43.42 12.47 75.46
N PHE A 1005 -43.23 12.55 74.15
CA PHE A 1005 -43.30 13.82 73.41
C PHE A 1005 -43.66 13.53 71.93
N SER A 1006 -44.23 14.54 71.26
CA SER A 1006 -44.55 14.47 69.83
C SER A 1006 -43.33 14.83 68.99
N PHE A 1007 -43.14 14.13 67.88
CA PHE A 1007 -42.12 14.43 66.88
C PHE A 1007 -42.78 14.68 65.53
N GLN A 1008 -42.09 15.42 64.70
CA GLN A 1008 -42.48 15.70 63.33
C GLN A 1008 -41.19 15.73 62.51
N PHE A 1009 -41.20 15.07 61.35
CA PHE A 1009 -40.13 15.14 60.39
C PHE A 1009 -40.15 16.50 59.68
N ASP A 1010 -38.97 17.03 59.39
CA ASP A 1010 -38.82 18.35 58.77
C ASP A 1010 -39.22 18.34 57.29
N THR A 1011 -39.18 17.17 56.63
CA THR A 1011 -39.52 17.02 55.21
C THR A 1011 -40.98 16.53 55.03
N PRO A 1012 -41.91 17.37 54.54
CA PRO A 1012 -43.27 16.95 54.22
C PRO A 1012 -43.31 15.97 53.04
N VAL A 1013 -44.23 15.00 53.08
CA VAL A 1013 -44.44 13.99 52.04
C VAL A 1013 -45.65 14.39 51.17
N PRO A 1014 -45.57 14.31 49.83
CA PRO A 1014 -46.69 14.67 48.96
C PRO A 1014 -47.92 13.77 49.12
N ASP A 1015 -49.11 14.31 48.83
CA ASP A 1015 -50.36 13.57 48.83
C ASP A 1015 -50.29 12.37 47.88
N GLY A 1016 -50.79 11.21 48.33
CA GLY A 1016 -50.71 9.94 47.60
C GLY A 1016 -49.33 9.24 47.62
N PHE A 1017 -48.29 9.81 48.24
CA PHE A 1017 -46.98 9.17 48.41
C PHE A 1017 -46.88 8.38 49.72
N THR A 1018 -46.01 7.38 49.74
CA THR A 1018 -45.78 6.55 50.93
C THR A 1018 -44.77 7.18 51.90
N TYR A 1019 -44.99 6.98 53.20
CA TYR A 1019 -44.02 7.24 54.25
C TYR A 1019 -43.59 5.92 54.91
N GLU A 1020 -42.36 5.88 55.41
CA GLU A 1020 -41.79 4.75 56.15
C GLU A 1020 -40.83 5.26 57.25
N VAL A 1021 -41.34 5.31 58.48
CA VAL A 1021 -40.63 5.70 59.70
C VAL A 1021 -40.03 4.46 60.37
N SER A 1022 -38.72 4.49 60.57
CA SER A 1022 -37.94 3.44 61.24
C SER A 1022 -37.03 4.02 62.32
N VAL A 1023 -36.46 3.14 63.16
CA VAL A 1023 -35.40 3.53 64.10
C VAL A 1023 -34.05 3.29 63.42
N SER A 1024 -33.38 4.38 63.02
CA SER A 1024 -32.03 4.35 62.44
C SER A 1024 -30.97 4.11 63.53
N GLN A 1025 -31.18 4.69 64.72
CA GLN A 1025 -30.32 4.48 65.88
C GLN A 1025 -31.13 4.25 67.16
N GLN A 1026 -30.86 3.14 67.84
CA GLN A 1026 -31.45 2.83 69.14
C GLN A 1026 -30.76 3.66 70.25
N PRO A 1027 -31.51 4.19 71.23
CA PRO A 1027 -30.95 4.88 72.39
C PRO A 1027 -30.27 3.89 73.35
N ASP A 1028 -29.26 4.35 74.08
CA ASP A 1028 -28.55 3.51 75.05
C ASP A 1028 -29.51 2.94 76.13
N GLY A 1029 -29.46 1.63 76.35
CA GLY A 1029 -30.21 0.97 77.43
C GLY A 1029 -31.70 0.74 77.17
N GLN A 1030 -32.22 1.10 75.99
CA GLN A 1030 -33.60 0.80 75.58
C GLN A 1030 -33.66 0.21 74.16
N SER A 1031 -34.78 -0.43 73.84
CA SER A 1031 -35.15 -0.79 72.48
C SER A 1031 -36.46 -0.11 72.14
N CYS A 1032 -36.41 0.75 71.14
CA CYS A 1032 -37.54 1.45 70.56
C CYS A 1032 -38.07 0.69 69.35
N THR A 1033 -39.39 0.50 69.30
CA THR A 1033 -40.11 -0.10 68.17
C THR A 1033 -41.13 0.89 67.61
N VAL A 1034 -41.27 0.95 66.29
CA VAL A 1034 -42.23 1.81 65.59
C VAL A 1034 -43.49 0.99 65.26
N SER A 1035 -44.66 1.59 65.47
CA SER A 1035 -45.96 1.12 65.00
C SER A 1035 -46.68 2.27 64.27
N ASN A 1036 -47.52 1.93 63.29
CA ASN A 1036 -47.98 2.88 62.27
C ASN A 1036 -46.82 3.60 61.55
N GLY A 1037 -45.64 2.99 61.53
CA GLY A 1037 -44.45 3.56 60.88
C GLY A 1037 -44.48 3.49 59.37
N SER A 1038 -45.59 3.15 58.73
CA SER A 1038 -45.67 3.12 57.27
C SER A 1038 -47.10 3.33 56.80
N GLY A 1039 -47.28 4.06 55.70
CA GLY A 1039 -48.59 4.29 55.11
C GLY A 1039 -48.50 5.16 53.86
N THR A 1040 -49.64 5.65 53.39
CA THR A 1040 -49.76 6.62 52.29
C THR A 1040 -50.37 7.89 52.85
N VAL A 1041 -49.83 9.04 52.47
CA VAL A 1041 -50.44 10.35 52.76
C VAL A 1041 -51.74 10.47 51.97
N ASP A 1042 -52.84 10.85 52.64
CA ASP A 1042 -54.19 10.92 52.05
C ASP A 1042 -54.91 12.20 52.52
N GLY A 1043 -54.53 13.33 51.94
CA GLY A 1043 -55.20 14.62 52.11
C GLY A 1043 -55.04 15.30 53.47
N ASP A 1044 -54.20 14.78 54.38
CA ASP A 1044 -53.95 15.37 55.72
C ASP A 1044 -52.58 14.97 56.30
N ASP A 1045 -52.12 15.69 57.33
CA ASP A 1045 -50.90 15.41 58.09
C ASP A 1045 -50.98 14.04 58.80
N VAL A 1046 -49.95 13.21 58.63
CA VAL A 1046 -49.84 11.92 59.31
C VAL A 1046 -49.24 12.16 60.70
N ASN A 1047 -50.05 12.07 61.74
CA ASN A 1047 -49.64 12.38 63.12
C ASN A 1047 -49.75 11.20 64.10
N ASP A 1048 -50.02 9.98 63.60
CA ASP A 1048 -50.37 8.82 64.40
C ASP A 1048 -49.25 7.75 64.47
N VAL A 1049 -48.04 8.06 64.01
CA VAL A 1049 -46.86 7.19 64.16
C VAL A 1049 -46.54 7.04 65.66
N GLN A 1050 -46.38 5.82 66.15
CA GLN A 1050 -46.05 5.58 67.55
C GLN A 1050 -44.71 4.87 67.69
N VAL A 1051 -43.82 5.46 68.48
CA VAL A 1051 -42.53 4.86 68.86
C VAL A 1051 -42.59 4.53 70.35
N ILE A 1052 -42.41 3.26 70.71
CA ILE A 1052 -42.41 2.81 72.12
C ILE A 1052 -41.02 2.30 72.45
N CYS A 1053 -40.38 2.93 73.44
CA CYS A 1053 -39.05 2.56 73.92
C CYS A 1053 -39.13 1.80 75.24
N ASP A 1054 -38.74 0.53 75.23
CA ASP A 1054 -38.72 -0.33 76.41
C ASP A 1054 -37.28 -0.53 76.91
N ALA A 1055 -37.10 -0.56 78.23
CA ALA A 1055 -35.79 -0.86 78.81
C ALA A 1055 -35.33 -2.26 78.39
N LEU A 1056 -34.08 -2.36 77.95
CA LEU A 1056 -33.42 -3.65 77.74
C LEU A 1056 -33.21 -4.27 79.13
N GLY A 1057 -34.12 -5.18 79.54
CA GLY A 1057 -34.01 -5.86 80.83
C GLY A 1057 -32.68 -6.60 80.95
N ASP A 1058 -32.03 -6.52 82.13
CA ASP A 1058 -30.77 -7.20 82.44
C ASP A 1058 -30.81 -8.68 82.02
N VAL A 1059 -30.20 -9.00 80.87
CA VAL A 1059 -29.99 -10.39 80.46
C VAL A 1059 -28.81 -10.92 81.27
N ILE A 1060 -29.13 -11.49 82.45
CA ILE A 1060 -28.21 -12.33 83.20
C ILE A 1060 -27.97 -13.61 82.38
N PHE A 1061 -26.85 -13.68 81.66
CA PHE A 1061 -26.32 -14.96 81.20
C PHE A 1061 -25.62 -15.66 82.38
N THR A 1062 -26.21 -16.76 82.83
CA THR A 1062 -25.55 -17.90 83.49
C THR A 1062 -25.79 -19.08 82.55
N ASP A 1063 -24.81 -19.79 81.99
CA ASP A 1063 -23.64 -20.39 82.62
C ASP A 1063 -22.37 -20.41 81.72
N ARG A 1064 -21.28 -20.90 82.32
CA ARG A 1064 -19.88 -20.84 81.88
C ARG A 1064 -19.46 -22.12 81.14
N PHE A 1065 -18.56 -22.04 80.16
CA PHE A 1065 -17.34 -22.86 80.10
C PHE A 1065 -16.27 -22.24 79.16
N GLU A 1066 -15.27 -21.66 79.81
CA GLU A 1066 -13.81 -21.64 79.58
C GLU A 1066 -13.15 -21.97 78.22
N PHE A 1067 -12.22 -21.07 77.84
CA PHE A 1067 -10.86 -21.27 77.27
C PHE A 1067 -10.76 -21.98 75.90
N ASP A 1068 -10.02 -21.53 74.87
CA ASP A 1068 -8.90 -20.59 74.71
C ASP A 1068 -8.63 -20.48 73.16
N PRO A 1069 -7.60 -19.80 72.62
CA PRO A 1069 -7.73 -18.40 72.24
C PRO A 1069 -7.09 -18.04 70.86
N ILE A 1070 -7.26 -16.75 70.51
CA ILE A 1070 -6.18 -15.86 70.00
C ILE A 1070 -5.77 -15.94 68.51
N LEU A 1071 -6.03 -14.77 67.88
CA LEU A 1071 -5.30 -14.09 66.80
C LEU A 1071 -5.64 -14.52 65.36
N ARG A 1072 -6.00 -13.59 64.47
CA ARG A 1072 -5.94 -12.13 64.52
C ARG A 1072 -6.86 -11.54 63.48
#